data_AF-A0A7N9AYH2-F1
#
_entry.id   AF-A0A7N9AYH2-F1
#
_cell.length_a   1.000
_cell.length_b   1.000
_cell.length_c   1.000
_cell.angle_alpha   90.00
_cell.angle_beta   90.00
_cell.angle_gamma   90.00
#
_symmetry.space_group_name_H-M   'P 1'
#
loop_
_entity.id
_entity.type
_entity.pdbx_description
1 polymer ?
#
loop_
_entity_poly.entity_id
_entity_poly.type
_entity_poly.pdbx_seq_one_letter_code
_entity_poly.pdbx_strand_id
1 'polypeptide(L)'
;MHRVKKVKLCDNKEGIWKRYSMITVRFNMFLSMSMTAVDGLADSTEVVEMEDVPCQFFVEKHSWEGLRDIIHCSRKYSGMIANKAPHDFQFVQKKDENGPHSHRLYYLGMPYGSRENSLLYSEIPKKIRKEALLVLSWKQMLDHFQATPHQGAYSREEELLRERKRLGAFGITSYDYHPQTGMFLFQASNSLFYCQDGGNNGFIQSAPVKPVDIKTQCSGTRMDPKICPGDPDFIAFINNNDLWIANIKTGEERKLTYCHKGMDNVKEDPKSAGVATFVIQEEFDRFTGYWWSPSAVEDPSGGKTVYLLYEEVDETEVEIIHVPSPALEERKADAYRYPRTGSKNPQATLKLAEIKTDHQGRIVSTQDKELVIPFTSLFPGTEYIARAGWTSDGKYGWAVLLDRSQRKLQLVLLPPALFIPVTDDPALRQESLEAVPSDTQPYIIYEETTDVWINVNDIFYPFIQTTEDEFTFIWVNESKTGFSHLYKITSLLQPGCYHWTEGDFKCVIKEEVPLTSGEWEVLARHGSKIWVNEAAKLVYFQGTRDTPLEHHLYVVSYDSPGDVVRLTKPGFSHSCSVSQNFDFFISHYSNVSTPPCVHVYKLSRSEGDPLHIVPEFWASMMESTGCPGDYSPPEIFDFPGKSGFQLYGMVYKPHNLQPGRKHPTVLFVYGGPQVQLVNNSFKGMKYLRLNTLASLGYAVVVIDGRGSCQRGLEFEGALKNKMLAIAGAPVTVWMAYDTGYTERYMDVPENNQQGYEEGSVALHVDKLPSEPNRLLILHGFLDENVHFFHTNFLVSQIIRAGKPYQLQVYPNERHSIRCPESGEHYEIMLLHFLQQYL
;
A
#
# COMPACT_ATOMS: atom_id res chain seq x y z
N MET A 1 -26.45 32.33 -27.82
CA MET A 1 -27.46 33.18 -27.12
C MET A 1 -27.76 32.49 -25.78
N HIS A 2 -27.88 33.28 -24.69
CA HIS A 2 -28.00 32.89 -23.26
C HIS A 2 -26.69 32.53 -22.55
N ARG A 3 -26.33 33.08 -21.38
CA ARG A 3 -26.48 34.42 -20.77
C ARG A 3 -25.40 34.43 -19.67
N VAL A 4 -24.36 35.25 -19.83
CA VAL A 4 -23.26 35.38 -18.85
C VAL A 4 -23.73 36.30 -17.72
N LYS A 5 -23.75 35.83 -16.48
CA LYS A 5 -23.89 36.68 -15.29
C LYS A 5 -22.49 37.11 -14.80
N LYS A 6 -22.12 38.35 -15.09
CA LYS A 6 -21.06 39.10 -14.39
C LYS A 6 -21.67 39.72 -13.14
N VAL A 7 -21.07 39.49 -11.97
CA VAL A 7 -21.36 40.26 -10.76
C VAL A 7 -20.36 41.42 -10.68
N LYS A 8 -20.91 42.65 -10.59
CA LYS A 8 -20.20 43.93 -10.46
C LYS A 8 -19.74 44.13 -9.02
N LEU A 9 -18.49 44.56 -8.84
CA LEU A 9 -18.02 45.27 -7.66
C LEU A 9 -18.53 46.71 -7.72
N CYS A 10 -19.08 47.22 -6.61
CA CYS A 10 -19.37 48.63 -6.39
C CYS A 10 -18.52 49.13 -5.22
N ASP A 11 -17.57 50.01 -5.52
CA ASP A 11 -17.17 51.13 -4.66
C ASP A 11 -18.24 52.25 -4.83
N ASN A 12 -18.50 53.23 -3.95
CA ASN A 12 -17.61 53.92 -3.01
C ASN A 12 -18.39 54.88 -2.05
N LYS A 13 -17.71 55.33 -0.96
CA LYS A 13 -17.89 56.56 -0.11
C LYS A 13 -18.97 56.59 1.00
N GLU A 14 -18.77 57.16 2.20
CA GLU A 14 -17.74 57.96 2.90
C GLU A 14 -17.98 57.75 4.43
N GLY A 15 -17.03 57.55 5.35
CA GLY A 15 -16.11 58.54 5.94
C GLY A 15 -16.09 58.45 7.49
N ILE A 16 -14.90 58.57 8.08
CA ILE A 16 -14.51 59.11 9.42
C ILE A 16 -13.52 58.21 10.19
N TRP A 17 -12.36 58.79 10.42
CA TRP A 17 -11.16 58.27 11.09
C TRP A 17 -11.28 58.30 12.62
N LYS A 18 -10.70 57.30 13.31
CA LYS A 18 -9.95 57.51 14.57
C LYS A 18 -8.93 56.39 14.79
N ARG A 19 -7.67 56.81 14.93
CA ARG A 19 -6.47 56.00 15.24
C ARG A 19 -6.52 55.46 16.67
N TYR A 20 -5.95 54.27 16.90
CA TYR A 20 -5.37 53.88 18.18
C TYR A 20 -3.92 53.46 17.99
N SER A 21 -3.05 54.06 18.80
CA SER A 21 -1.60 53.92 18.79
C SER A 21 -1.11 52.78 19.67
N MET A 22 -0.01 52.17 19.23
CA MET A 22 0.91 51.34 20.03
C MET A 22 1.29 51.99 21.35
N ILE A 23 1.40 51.20 22.42
CA ILE A 23 2.27 51.49 23.56
C ILE A 23 3.09 50.25 23.94
N THR A 24 4.39 50.50 23.98
CA THR A 24 5.53 49.67 24.35
C THR A 24 5.53 49.34 25.84
N VAL A 25 5.90 48.11 26.22
CA VAL A 25 6.18 47.73 27.62
C VAL A 25 7.68 47.57 27.81
N ARG A 26 8.25 48.26 28.80
CA ARG A 26 9.56 47.91 29.39
C ARG A 26 9.77 48.54 30.77
N PHE A 27 10.44 47.74 31.61
CA PHE A 27 11.30 48.03 32.79
C PHE A 27 10.76 47.87 34.24
N ASN A 28 11.35 46.87 34.93
CA ASN A 28 12.07 46.84 36.24
C ASN A 28 11.39 47.45 37.50
N MET A 29 11.63 47.02 38.76
CA MET A 29 12.67 46.22 39.43
C MET A 29 12.18 45.83 40.85
N PHE A 30 12.84 44.83 41.45
CA PHE A 30 12.77 44.36 42.85
C PHE A 30 13.00 45.45 43.94
N LEU A 31 12.38 45.32 45.14
CA LEU A 31 12.99 44.87 46.42
C LEU A 31 12.14 45.14 47.70
N SER A 32 12.08 44.11 48.56
CA SER A 32 12.06 44.03 50.04
C SER A 32 11.24 44.97 50.96
N MET A 33 10.48 44.39 51.90
CA MET A 33 10.71 44.37 53.38
C MET A 33 9.45 43.83 54.09
N SER A 34 9.56 42.69 54.79
CA SER A 34 9.68 42.54 56.27
C SER A 34 8.39 42.75 57.09
N MET A 35 8.03 41.70 57.83
CA MET A 35 6.90 41.52 58.75
C MET A 35 6.88 42.47 59.95
N THR A 36 5.67 42.80 60.46
CA THR A 36 5.37 42.97 61.89
C THR A 36 3.90 42.65 62.22
N ALA A 37 3.69 42.25 63.47
CA ALA A 37 2.58 41.53 64.10
C ALA A 37 1.19 42.23 64.23
N VAL A 38 0.15 41.38 64.16
CA VAL A 38 -1.03 41.20 65.05
C VAL A 38 -1.79 42.44 65.56
N ASP A 39 -3.07 42.56 65.17
CA ASP A 39 -4.18 42.62 66.15
C ASP A 39 -5.56 42.35 65.49
N GLY A 40 -6.43 41.69 66.27
CA GLY A 40 -7.63 41.02 65.82
C GLY A 40 -8.85 41.90 65.55
N LEU A 41 -9.75 41.35 64.73
CA LEU A 41 -11.17 41.71 64.66
C LEU A 41 -11.91 40.44 64.21
N ALA A 42 -12.74 39.92 65.11
CA ALA A 42 -13.77 38.96 64.76
C ALA A 42 -14.87 39.73 64.02
N ASP A 43 -15.24 39.27 62.82
CA ASP A 43 -16.65 39.25 62.46
C ASP A 43 -16.92 38.29 61.29
N SER A 44 -18.07 37.66 61.42
CA SER A 44 -18.77 36.78 60.49
C SER A 44 -18.41 36.93 59.00
N THR A 45 -17.93 35.85 58.41
CA THR A 45 -18.19 35.56 56.99
C THR A 45 -18.73 34.14 56.92
N GLU A 46 -19.95 34.06 56.43
CA GLU A 46 -20.65 32.84 56.03
C GLU A 46 -19.67 31.89 55.35
N VAL A 47 -19.59 30.67 55.89
CA VAL A 47 -19.09 29.54 55.11
C VAL A 47 -20.13 29.34 54.02
N VAL A 48 -19.92 30.00 52.88
CA VAL A 48 -20.48 29.52 51.63
C VAL A 48 -19.80 28.18 51.43
N GLU A 49 -20.48 27.10 51.82
CA GLU A 49 -20.23 25.79 51.23
C GLU A 49 -20.33 26.01 49.72
N MET A 50 -19.19 26.20 49.07
CA MET A 50 -19.12 25.99 47.63
C MET A 50 -19.53 24.55 47.45
N GLU A 51 -20.78 24.33 47.04
CA GLU A 51 -21.21 23.04 46.51
C GLU A 51 -20.11 22.60 45.54
N ASP A 52 -19.51 21.44 45.81
CA ASP A 52 -18.57 20.79 44.91
C ASP A 52 -19.25 20.68 43.54
N VAL A 53 -18.96 21.64 42.64
CA VAL A 53 -19.47 21.59 41.28
C VAL A 53 -18.97 20.26 40.73
N PRO A 54 -19.85 19.34 40.29
CA PRO A 54 -19.42 18.01 39.90
C PRO A 54 -18.36 18.15 38.81
N CYS A 55 -17.11 17.81 39.12
CA CYS A 55 -16.01 18.00 38.19
C CYS A 55 -16.10 17.06 36.98
N GLN A 56 -17.08 16.15 36.93
CA GLN A 56 -17.24 15.17 35.86
C GLN A 56 -18.29 15.64 34.84
N PHE A 57 -17.96 15.48 33.56
CA PHE A 57 -18.87 15.66 32.43
C PHE A 57 -19.52 14.31 32.12
N PHE A 58 -20.84 14.31 31.95
CA PHE A 58 -21.60 13.16 31.49
C PHE A 58 -22.12 13.45 30.08
N VAL A 59 -21.93 12.49 29.17
CA VAL A 59 -22.42 12.60 27.79
C VAL A 59 -23.95 12.57 27.77
N GLU A 60 -24.55 13.23 26.79
CA GLU A 60 -26.00 13.14 26.57
C GLU A 60 -26.38 11.71 26.20
N LYS A 61 -27.42 11.16 26.84
CA LYS A 61 -27.93 9.83 26.53
C LYS A 61 -28.93 9.93 25.39
N HIS A 62 -28.55 9.39 24.25
CA HIS A 62 -29.41 9.31 23.08
C HIS A 62 -30.09 7.93 22.99
N SER A 63 -31.30 7.90 22.44
CA SER A 63 -31.93 6.66 22.00
C SER A 63 -31.14 6.02 20.85
N TRP A 64 -31.41 4.75 20.56
CA TRP A 64 -30.80 4.08 19.40
C TRP A 64 -31.10 4.82 18.09
N GLU A 65 -32.35 5.27 17.90
CA GLU A 65 -32.76 6.05 16.73
C GLU A 65 -32.04 7.41 16.69
N GLY A 66 -31.86 8.07 17.84
CA GLY A 66 -31.10 9.32 17.93
C GLY A 66 -29.63 9.16 17.54
N LEU A 67 -28.98 8.07 17.96
CA LEU A 67 -27.60 7.75 17.54
C LEU A 67 -27.53 7.46 16.03
N ARG A 68 -28.51 6.75 15.48
CA ARG A 68 -28.63 6.51 14.04
C ARG A 68 -28.71 7.83 13.27
N ASP A 69 -29.53 8.77 13.72
CA ASP A 69 -29.65 10.09 13.10
C ASP A 69 -28.34 10.88 13.14
N ILE A 70 -27.61 10.82 14.26
CA ILE A 70 -26.28 11.44 14.41
C ILE A 70 -25.29 10.85 13.39
N ILE A 71 -25.21 9.53 13.29
CA ILE A 71 -24.32 8.85 12.35
C ILE A 71 -24.68 9.18 10.90
N HIS A 72 -25.96 9.08 10.51
CA HIS A 72 -26.39 9.43 9.16
C HIS A 72 -26.09 10.89 8.82
N CYS A 73 -26.30 11.83 9.74
CA CYS A 73 -25.98 13.23 9.54
C CYS A 73 -24.47 13.46 9.34
N SER A 74 -23.62 12.80 10.14
CA SER A 74 -22.16 12.89 9.99
C SER A 74 -21.66 12.33 8.63
N ARG A 75 -22.30 11.26 8.14
CA ARG A 75 -21.95 10.59 6.88
C ARG A 75 -22.39 11.36 5.63
N LYS A 76 -23.44 12.19 5.69
CA LYS A 76 -23.89 13.02 4.56
C LYS A 76 -22.76 13.92 4.02
N TYR A 77 -21.95 14.49 4.91
CA TYR A 77 -20.81 15.33 4.52
C TYR A 77 -19.62 14.50 4.03
N SER A 78 -19.42 13.28 4.56
CA SER A 78 -18.40 12.35 4.07
C SER A 78 -18.62 12.02 2.60
N GLY A 79 -19.86 11.79 2.18
CA GLY A 79 -20.19 11.49 0.78
C GLY A 79 -19.77 12.57 -0.21
N MET A 80 -19.59 13.82 0.23
CA MET A 80 -19.07 14.91 -0.62
C MET A 80 -17.54 14.93 -0.71
N ILE A 81 -16.84 14.38 0.29
CA ILE A 81 -15.37 14.34 0.37
C ILE A 81 -14.83 12.95 -0.06
N ALA A 82 -15.68 11.91 -0.09
CA ALA A 82 -15.34 10.51 -0.30
C ALA A 82 -15.05 10.09 -1.75
N ASN A 83 -14.98 11.03 -2.69
CA ASN A 83 -14.51 10.69 -4.04
C ASN A 83 -13.03 10.31 -3.95
N LYS A 84 -12.68 9.12 -4.44
CA LYS A 84 -11.29 8.68 -4.50
C LYS A 84 -10.49 9.69 -5.32
N ALA A 85 -9.45 10.26 -4.70
CA ALA A 85 -8.57 11.22 -5.34
C ALA A 85 -7.93 10.60 -6.61
N PRO A 86 -7.58 11.42 -7.63
CA PRO A 86 -6.81 10.97 -8.77
C PRO A 86 -5.55 10.18 -8.33
N HIS A 87 -5.31 9.04 -8.96
CA HIS A 87 -4.18 8.14 -8.69
C HIS A 87 -3.75 7.40 -9.96
N ASP A 88 -2.69 6.61 -9.88
CA ASP A 88 -2.11 5.84 -11.00
C ASP A 88 -1.82 6.72 -12.22
N PHE A 89 -0.99 7.73 -12.00
CA PHE A 89 -0.68 8.77 -12.98
C PHE A 89 0.29 8.29 -14.07
N GLN A 90 -0.03 8.60 -15.32
CA GLN A 90 0.83 8.37 -16.48
C GLN A 90 0.96 9.64 -17.32
N PHE A 91 2.18 10.17 -17.45
CA PHE A 91 2.50 11.31 -18.30
C PHE A 91 2.83 10.84 -19.72
N VAL A 92 2.25 11.49 -20.73
CA VAL A 92 2.56 11.25 -22.14
C VAL A 92 2.78 12.60 -22.84
N GLN A 93 3.99 12.79 -23.36
CA GLN A 93 4.38 14.04 -24.02
C GLN A 93 3.67 14.19 -25.37
N LYS A 94 3.23 15.42 -25.68
CA LYS A 94 2.72 15.78 -27.01
C LYS A 94 3.84 16.36 -27.87
N LYS A 95 4.11 15.72 -29.01
CA LYS A 95 5.12 16.18 -29.99
C LYS A 95 4.62 17.26 -30.96
N ASP A 96 3.50 17.91 -30.64
CA ASP A 96 2.95 19.00 -31.45
C ASP A 96 3.55 20.34 -30.99
N GLU A 97 4.49 20.90 -31.76
CA GLU A 97 5.15 22.17 -31.47
C GLU A 97 4.18 23.37 -31.46
N ASN A 98 3.15 23.34 -32.31
CA ASN A 98 2.17 24.42 -32.45
C ASN A 98 0.99 24.30 -31.49
N GLY A 99 0.75 23.11 -30.94
CA GLY A 99 -0.31 22.83 -29.98
C GLY A 99 -0.15 23.56 -28.65
N PRO A 100 -1.25 23.86 -27.93
CA PRO A 100 -1.21 24.60 -26.66
C PRO A 100 -0.77 23.74 -25.46
N HIS A 101 -0.69 22.41 -25.63
CA HIS A 101 -0.45 21.44 -24.56
C HIS A 101 0.91 20.75 -24.71
N SER A 102 1.61 20.55 -23.59
CA SER A 102 2.91 19.86 -23.51
C SER A 102 2.73 18.36 -23.26
N HIS A 103 1.76 17.99 -22.42
CA HIS A 103 1.51 16.62 -22.01
C HIS A 103 0.01 16.33 -21.95
N ARG A 104 -0.33 15.05 -22.13
CA ARG A 104 -1.57 14.48 -21.59
C ARG A 104 -1.23 13.66 -20.36
N LEU A 105 -2.01 13.83 -19.31
CA LEU A 105 -1.88 13.12 -18.05
C LEU A 105 -3.07 12.18 -17.89
N TYR A 106 -2.82 10.87 -17.85
CA TYR A 106 -3.82 9.84 -17.59
C TYR A 106 -3.80 9.42 -16.12
N TYR A 107 -4.96 9.04 -15.59
CA TYR A 107 -5.11 8.64 -14.19
C TYR A 107 -6.42 7.90 -13.98
N LEU A 108 -6.50 7.15 -12.89
CA LEU A 108 -7.76 6.65 -12.34
C LEU A 108 -8.38 7.69 -11.40
N GLY A 109 -9.69 7.83 -11.44
CA GLY A 109 -10.44 8.65 -10.50
C GLY A 109 -11.94 8.42 -10.57
N MET A 110 -12.66 8.97 -9.61
CA MET A 110 -14.13 8.93 -9.57
C MET A 110 -14.71 10.24 -10.14
N PRO A 111 -15.36 10.22 -11.32
CA PRO A 111 -16.01 11.40 -11.87
C PRO A 111 -17.08 11.96 -10.91
N TYR A 112 -17.28 13.27 -10.91
CA TYR A 112 -18.33 13.90 -10.10
C TYR A 112 -19.70 13.28 -10.40
N GLY A 113 -20.38 12.78 -9.35
CA GLY A 113 -21.69 12.13 -9.45
C GLY A 113 -21.65 10.65 -9.81
N SER A 114 -20.46 10.07 -10.06
CA SER A 114 -20.27 8.62 -10.20
C SER A 114 -19.69 8.02 -8.91
N ARG A 115 -20.03 6.76 -8.63
CA ARG A 115 -19.42 5.95 -7.55
C ARG A 115 -18.37 4.97 -8.07
N GLU A 116 -18.12 4.96 -9.38
CA GLU A 116 -17.18 4.06 -10.03
C GLU A 116 -15.87 4.76 -10.35
N ASN A 117 -14.76 4.09 -10.04
CA ASN A 117 -13.44 4.48 -10.48
C ASN A 117 -13.28 4.17 -11.98
N SER A 118 -12.76 5.12 -12.75
CA SER A 118 -12.63 5.00 -14.21
C SER A 118 -11.37 5.69 -14.73
N LEU A 119 -11.01 5.41 -15.98
CA LEU A 119 -9.90 6.05 -16.68
C LEU A 119 -10.26 7.47 -17.13
N LEU A 120 -9.44 8.43 -16.70
CA LEU A 120 -9.59 9.85 -16.94
C LEU A 120 -8.30 10.42 -17.52
N TYR A 121 -8.41 11.59 -18.15
CA TYR A 121 -7.24 12.35 -18.55
C TYR A 121 -7.41 13.87 -18.40
N SER A 122 -6.28 14.57 -18.30
CA SER A 122 -6.19 16.03 -18.31
C SER A 122 -5.11 16.50 -19.29
N GLU A 123 -5.25 17.74 -19.74
CA GLU A 123 -4.32 18.38 -20.68
C GLU A 123 -3.40 19.36 -19.94
N ILE A 124 -2.09 19.14 -19.98
CA ILE A 124 -1.11 20.02 -19.35
C ILE A 124 -0.70 21.11 -20.35
N PRO A 125 -0.96 22.40 -20.08
CA PRO A 125 -0.61 23.47 -21.01
C PRO A 125 0.90 23.74 -21.05
N LYS A 126 1.39 24.28 -22.17
CA LYS A 126 2.78 24.75 -22.31
C LYS A 126 3.06 26.03 -21.52
N LYS A 127 2.05 26.88 -21.34
CA LYS A 127 2.14 28.17 -20.63
C LYS A 127 0.92 28.34 -19.73
N ILE A 128 1.14 28.92 -18.56
CA ILE A 128 0.10 29.28 -17.58
C ILE A 128 0.15 30.78 -17.30
N ARG A 129 -0.98 31.35 -16.87
CA ARG A 129 -1.02 32.71 -16.32
C ARG A 129 -0.72 32.62 -14.82
N LYS A 130 0.43 33.14 -14.38
CA LYS A 130 0.89 32.96 -12.99
C LYS A 130 -0.01 33.65 -11.96
N GLU A 131 -0.84 34.59 -12.39
CA GLU A 131 -1.76 35.36 -11.55
C GLU A 131 -3.10 34.64 -11.28
N ALA A 132 -3.36 33.51 -11.95
CA ALA A 132 -4.64 32.80 -11.85
C ALA A 132 -4.43 31.31 -11.54
N LEU A 133 -5.28 30.76 -10.66
CA LEU A 133 -5.33 29.33 -10.40
C LEU A 133 -5.88 28.60 -11.63
N LEU A 134 -5.07 27.73 -12.24
CA LEU A 134 -5.51 26.83 -13.28
C LEU A 134 -6.00 25.51 -12.65
N VAL A 135 -7.28 25.18 -12.87
CA VAL A 135 -7.84 23.87 -12.51
C VAL A 135 -7.99 23.03 -13.78
N LEU A 136 -7.36 21.85 -13.79
CA LEU A 136 -7.40 20.91 -14.90
C LEU A 136 -8.75 20.20 -14.94
N SER A 137 -9.38 20.19 -16.11
CA SER A 137 -10.62 19.44 -16.31
C SER A 137 -10.36 17.94 -16.38
N TRP A 138 -11.19 17.17 -15.68
CA TRP A 138 -11.17 15.72 -15.73
C TRP A 138 -12.01 15.26 -16.90
N LYS A 139 -11.36 14.83 -17.98
CA LYS A 139 -12.03 14.34 -19.17
C LYS A 139 -12.18 12.84 -19.07
N GLN A 140 -13.39 12.34 -19.32
CA GLN A 140 -13.62 10.90 -19.37
C GLN A 140 -12.95 10.30 -20.60
N MET A 141 -12.19 9.23 -20.40
CA MET A 141 -11.58 8.48 -21.49
C MET A 141 -12.54 7.46 -22.09
N LEU A 142 -13.41 6.86 -21.26
CA LEU A 142 -14.31 5.77 -21.65
C LEU A 142 -15.76 6.26 -21.81
N ASP A 143 -16.47 5.75 -22.82
CA ASP A 143 -17.85 6.11 -23.14
C ASP A 143 -18.88 5.30 -22.33
N HIS A 144 -19.57 5.93 -21.37
CA HIS A 144 -20.68 5.37 -20.58
C HIS A 144 -20.50 3.89 -20.19
N PHE A 145 -19.27 3.55 -19.81
CA PHE A 145 -18.84 2.17 -19.58
C PHE A 145 -19.13 1.77 -18.14
N GLN A 146 -20.02 0.82 -17.95
CA GLN A 146 -20.31 0.24 -16.65
C GLN A 146 -19.19 -0.76 -16.30
N ALA A 147 -18.26 -0.34 -15.44
CA ALA A 147 -17.10 -1.16 -15.08
C ALA A 147 -17.42 -2.17 -13.97
N THR A 148 -18.44 -1.89 -13.15
CA THR A 148 -18.85 -2.76 -12.04
C THR A 148 -19.86 -3.81 -12.51
N PRO A 149 -19.71 -5.08 -12.09
CA PRO A 149 -20.74 -6.11 -12.31
C PRO A 149 -22.12 -5.68 -11.76
N HIS A 150 -23.20 -6.25 -12.32
CA HIS A 150 -24.55 -6.05 -11.77
C HIS A 150 -24.59 -6.44 -10.28
N GLN A 151 -25.11 -5.53 -9.44
CA GLN A 151 -25.15 -5.66 -7.98
C GLN A 151 -23.79 -5.85 -7.29
N GLY A 152 -22.67 -5.59 -7.98
CA GLY A 152 -21.34 -5.81 -7.41
C GLY A 152 -20.99 -7.29 -7.21
N ALA A 153 -21.65 -8.21 -7.93
CA ALA A 153 -21.36 -9.64 -7.91
C ALA A 153 -20.03 -9.94 -8.64
N TYR A 154 -18.93 -9.73 -7.92
CA TYR A 154 -17.59 -10.06 -8.38
C TYR A 154 -17.37 -11.58 -8.34
N SER A 155 -16.42 -12.07 -9.13
CA SER A 155 -15.94 -13.44 -8.97
C SER A 155 -15.24 -13.63 -7.62
N ARG A 156 -15.15 -14.87 -7.16
CA ARG A 156 -14.53 -15.20 -5.86
C ARG A 156 -13.08 -14.73 -5.79
N GLU A 157 -12.35 -14.92 -6.87
CA GLU A 157 -10.95 -14.56 -7.04
C GLU A 157 -10.79 -13.03 -7.00
N GLU A 158 -11.69 -12.29 -7.64
CA GLU A 158 -11.65 -10.82 -7.61
C GLU A 158 -12.02 -10.27 -6.24
N GLU A 159 -13.03 -10.83 -5.55
CA GLU A 159 -13.35 -10.44 -4.17
C GLU A 159 -12.17 -10.64 -3.23
N LEU A 160 -11.50 -11.79 -3.30
CA LEU A 160 -10.34 -12.08 -2.46
C LEU A 160 -9.16 -11.19 -2.80
N LEU A 161 -8.87 -10.98 -4.08
CA LEU A 161 -7.81 -10.04 -4.49
C LEU A 161 -8.08 -8.62 -3.97
N ARG A 162 -9.35 -8.18 -3.95
CA ARG A 162 -9.76 -6.88 -3.40
C ARG A 162 -9.64 -6.80 -1.89
N GLU A 163 -9.80 -7.91 -1.15
CA GLU A 163 -9.45 -7.98 0.28
C GLU A 163 -7.94 -7.81 0.48
N ARG A 164 -7.12 -8.61 -0.22
CA ARG A 164 -5.65 -8.59 -0.07
C ARG A 164 -5.05 -7.23 -0.44
N LYS A 165 -5.48 -6.63 -1.56
CA LYS A 165 -5.06 -5.29 -1.99
C LYS A 165 -5.73 -4.14 -1.21
N ARG A 166 -6.62 -4.44 -0.25
CA ARG A 166 -7.39 -3.45 0.54
C ARG A 166 -8.15 -2.43 -0.34
N LEU A 167 -8.73 -2.90 -1.45
CA LEU A 167 -9.41 -2.05 -2.44
C LEU A 167 -10.88 -1.85 -2.09
N GLY A 168 -11.24 -0.68 -1.57
CA GLY A 168 -12.64 -0.32 -1.25
C GLY A 168 -13.47 0.20 -2.44
N ALA A 169 -12.82 0.77 -3.46
CA ALA A 169 -13.49 1.41 -4.60
C ALA A 169 -14.02 0.40 -5.63
N PHE A 170 -15.20 0.68 -6.19
CA PHE A 170 -15.77 -0.06 -7.33
C PHE A 170 -15.23 0.48 -8.67
N GLY A 171 -15.39 -0.29 -9.76
CA GLY A 171 -14.90 0.05 -11.10
C GLY A 171 -13.46 -0.40 -11.37
N ILE A 172 -12.77 0.29 -12.29
CA ILE A 172 -11.40 -0.06 -12.71
C ILE A 172 -10.43 0.24 -11.56
N THR A 173 -9.69 -0.77 -11.10
CA THR A 173 -8.80 -0.62 -9.92
C THR A 173 -7.31 -0.48 -10.27
N SER A 174 -6.91 -0.93 -11.46
CA SER A 174 -5.58 -0.76 -12.04
C SER A 174 -5.67 -0.83 -13.57
N TYR A 175 -4.65 -0.34 -14.26
CA TYR A 175 -4.47 -0.52 -15.69
C TYR A 175 -3.00 -0.74 -16.02
N ASP A 176 -2.74 -1.40 -17.13
CA ASP A 176 -1.42 -1.49 -17.75
C ASP A 176 -1.37 -0.58 -19.00
N TYR A 177 -0.18 -0.07 -19.33
CA TYR A 177 -0.01 0.90 -20.41
C TYR A 177 1.27 0.66 -21.21
N HIS A 178 1.13 0.54 -22.53
CA HIS A 178 2.28 0.44 -23.43
C HIS A 178 2.55 1.79 -24.13
N PRO A 179 3.68 2.48 -23.82
CA PRO A 179 3.92 3.87 -24.26
C PRO A 179 3.99 4.08 -25.77
N GLN A 180 4.57 3.14 -26.52
CA GLN A 180 4.78 3.32 -27.96
C GLN A 180 3.47 3.21 -28.75
N THR A 181 2.61 2.24 -28.39
CA THR A 181 1.32 2.02 -29.05
C THR A 181 0.19 2.84 -28.44
N GLY A 182 0.40 3.38 -27.22
CA GLY A 182 -0.66 4.07 -26.48
C GLY A 182 -1.75 3.12 -25.99
N MET A 183 -1.46 1.83 -25.86
CA MET A 183 -2.45 0.82 -25.48
C MET A 183 -2.66 0.76 -23.97
N PHE A 184 -3.91 0.83 -23.54
CA PHE A 184 -4.34 0.59 -22.17
C PHE A 184 -5.01 -0.78 -22.08
N LEU A 185 -4.66 -1.57 -21.07
CA LEU A 185 -5.25 -2.86 -20.76
C LEU A 185 -5.78 -2.84 -19.32
N PHE A 186 -7.02 -3.26 -19.10
CA PHE A 186 -7.63 -3.25 -17.76
C PHE A 186 -8.76 -4.28 -17.62
N GLN A 187 -9.04 -4.66 -16.38
CA GLN A 187 -10.15 -5.54 -16.01
C GLN A 187 -11.39 -4.71 -15.65
N ALA A 188 -12.55 -5.16 -16.10
CA ALA A 188 -13.86 -4.61 -15.76
C ALA A 188 -14.95 -5.67 -15.96
N SER A 189 -16.01 -5.66 -15.13
CA SER A 189 -17.16 -6.58 -15.23
C SER A 189 -16.78 -8.06 -15.47
N ASN A 190 -15.78 -8.58 -14.74
CA ASN A 190 -15.20 -9.92 -14.88
C ASN A 190 -14.57 -10.26 -16.26
N SER A 191 -14.39 -9.27 -17.16
CA SER A 191 -13.73 -9.41 -18.47
C SER A 191 -12.50 -8.49 -18.60
N LEU A 192 -11.76 -8.67 -19.69
CA LEU A 192 -10.59 -7.87 -20.03
C LEU A 192 -10.92 -6.94 -21.20
N PHE A 193 -10.52 -5.69 -21.07
CA PHE A 193 -10.77 -4.65 -22.06
C PHE A 193 -9.47 -3.93 -22.43
N TYR A 194 -9.42 -3.43 -23.66
CA TYR A 194 -8.36 -2.52 -24.07
C TYR A 194 -8.91 -1.30 -24.82
N CYS A 195 -8.14 -0.22 -24.80
CA CYS A 195 -8.35 0.94 -25.66
C CYS A 195 -7.00 1.58 -26.00
N GLN A 196 -6.99 2.52 -26.94
CA GLN A 196 -5.76 3.18 -27.39
C GLN A 196 -5.91 4.70 -27.35
N ASP A 197 -4.92 5.37 -26.78
CA ASP A 197 -4.77 6.83 -26.82
C ASP A 197 -3.31 7.23 -26.59
N GLY A 198 -2.85 8.23 -27.34
CA GLY A 198 -1.44 8.60 -27.38
C GLY A 198 -0.59 7.60 -28.17
N GLY A 199 0.73 7.64 -27.96
CA GLY A 199 1.68 6.84 -28.73
C GLY A 199 1.58 7.13 -30.24
N ASN A 200 1.75 6.08 -31.05
CA ASN A 200 1.68 6.16 -32.52
C ASN A 200 0.27 6.40 -33.07
N ASN A 201 -0.78 6.22 -32.26
CA ASN A 201 -2.18 6.36 -32.69
C ASN A 201 -2.72 7.80 -32.58
N GLY A 202 -1.91 8.73 -32.04
CA GLY A 202 -2.33 10.11 -31.80
C GLY A 202 -3.28 10.22 -30.60
N PHE A 203 -3.77 11.44 -30.36
CA PHE A 203 -4.59 11.75 -29.18
C PHE A 203 -6.06 11.94 -29.54
N ILE A 204 -6.96 11.35 -28.76
CA ILE A 204 -8.42 11.55 -28.82
C ILE A 204 -8.75 13.05 -28.69
N GLN A 205 -9.56 13.59 -29.61
CA GLN A 205 -9.86 15.03 -29.71
C GLN A 205 -11.17 15.47 -29.03
N SER A 206 -12.24 14.64 -29.02
CA SER A 206 -13.54 15.12 -28.52
C SER A 206 -14.57 14.08 -28.03
N ALA A 207 -14.48 12.80 -28.40
CA ALA A 207 -15.43 11.78 -27.94
C ALA A 207 -14.71 10.73 -27.07
N PRO A 208 -15.30 10.31 -25.93
CA PRO A 208 -14.79 9.17 -25.17
C PRO A 208 -14.72 7.91 -26.05
N VAL A 209 -13.77 7.02 -25.76
CA VAL A 209 -13.56 5.79 -26.51
C VAL A 209 -14.41 4.68 -25.90
N LYS A 210 -15.06 3.90 -26.76
CA LYS A 210 -15.68 2.65 -26.34
C LYS A 210 -14.57 1.60 -26.18
N PRO A 211 -14.33 1.06 -24.98
CA PRO A 211 -13.33 0.03 -24.80
C PRO A 211 -13.71 -1.24 -25.58
N VAL A 212 -12.71 -1.94 -26.09
CA VAL A 212 -12.87 -3.18 -26.87
C VAL A 212 -12.75 -4.36 -25.92
N ASP A 213 -13.78 -5.20 -25.89
CA ASP A 213 -13.79 -6.46 -25.16
C ASP A 213 -12.85 -7.48 -25.82
N ILE A 214 -11.95 -8.06 -25.02
CA ILE A 214 -11.04 -9.10 -25.47
C ILE A 214 -11.79 -10.42 -25.36
N LYS A 215 -12.27 -10.93 -26.49
CA LYS A 215 -12.96 -12.22 -26.58
C LYS A 215 -12.04 -13.34 -26.05
N THR A 216 -12.66 -14.35 -25.43
CA THR A 216 -11.91 -15.49 -24.89
C THR A 216 -12.67 -16.80 -25.01
N GLN A 217 -11.94 -17.90 -25.08
CA GLN A 217 -12.44 -19.27 -24.96
C GLN A 217 -12.50 -19.75 -23.50
N CYS A 218 -11.87 -19.04 -22.56
CA CYS A 218 -11.89 -19.34 -21.14
C CYS A 218 -13.31 -19.17 -20.56
N SER A 219 -13.75 -20.13 -19.75
CA SER A 219 -15.04 -20.05 -19.05
C SER A 219 -14.95 -19.35 -17.68
N GLY A 220 -13.78 -19.40 -17.03
CA GLY A 220 -13.53 -18.74 -15.74
C GLY A 220 -13.13 -17.27 -15.89
N THR A 221 -13.06 -16.56 -14.76
CA THR A 221 -12.55 -15.18 -14.72
C THR A 221 -11.09 -15.13 -15.15
N ARG A 222 -10.73 -14.10 -15.92
CA ARG A 222 -9.33 -13.82 -16.30
C ARG A 222 -8.77 -12.77 -15.36
N MET A 223 -7.73 -13.12 -14.62
CA MET A 223 -7.13 -12.31 -13.56
C MET A 223 -5.73 -11.83 -13.95
N ASP A 224 -5.29 -10.74 -13.32
CA ASP A 224 -3.94 -10.17 -13.46
C ASP A 224 -3.48 -10.00 -14.93
N PRO A 225 -4.19 -9.20 -15.76
CA PRO A 225 -3.83 -9.01 -17.16
C PRO A 225 -2.61 -8.09 -17.33
N LYS A 226 -1.65 -8.48 -18.18
CA LYS A 226 -0.45 -7.66 -18.49
C LYS A 226 -0.11 -7.67 -19.97
N ILE A 227 0.27 -6.50 -20.49
CA ILE A 227 0.76 -6.31 -21.86
C ILE A 227 2.19 -6.85 -21.94
N CYS A 228 2.51 -7.58 -23.02
CA CYS A 228 3.89 -7.93 -23.31
C CYS A 228 4.65 -6.67 -23.77
N PRO A 229 5.71 -6.23 -23.04
CA PRO A 229 6.43 -5.02 -23.43
C PRO A 229 7.23 -5.19 -24.73
N GLY A 230 7.74 -6.41 -25.00
CA GLY A 230 8.48 -6.73 -26.21
C GLY A 230 7.62 -6.88 -27.47
N ASP A 231 6.33 -7.20 -27.30
CA ASP A 231 5.36 -7.31 -28.38
C ASP A 231 3.93 -6.98 -27.89
N PRO A 232 3.49 -5.71 -28.00
CA PRO A 232 2.24 -5.24 -27.39
C PRO A 232 0.97 -5.81 -28.02
N ASP A 233 1.08 -6.64 -29.05
CA ASP A 233 -0.05 -7.41 -29.58
C ASP A 233 -0.40 -8.59 -28.67
N PHE A 234 0.53 -9.01 -27.79
CA PHE A 234 0.31 -10.08 -26.83
C PHE A 234 -0.01 -9.53 -25.43
N ILE A 235 -0.95 -10.21 -24.79
CA ILE A 235 -1.23 -10.07 -23.36
C ILE A 235 -1.09 -11.43 -22.68
N ALA A 236 -0.75 -11.42 -21.39
CA ALA A 236 -0.86 -12.59 -20.53
C ALA A 236 -1.91 -12.34 -19.44
N PHE A 237 -2.50 -13.42 -18.93
CA PHE A 237 -3.44 -13.41 -17.81
C PHE A 237 -3.49 -14.78 -17.16
N ILE A 238 -4.04 -14.83 -15.94
CA ILE A 238 -4.32 -16.06 -15.22
C ILE A 238 -5.76 -16.48 -15.46
N ASN A 239 -5.99 -17.77 -15.74
CA ASN A 239 -7.32 -18.35 -15.74
C ASN A 239 -7.25 -19.76 -15.11
N ASN A 240 -8.10 -19.98 -14.10
CA ASN A 240 -8.15 -21.21 -13.31
C ASN A 240 -6.75 -21.66 -12.82
N ASN A 241 -6.01 -20.73 -12.20
CA ASN A 241 -4.68 -20.95 -11.64
C ASN A 241 -3.57 -21.37 -12.62
N ASP A 242 -3.80 -21.22 -13.93
CA ASP A 242 -2.80 -21.42 -14.98
C ASP A 242 -2.57 -20.13 -15.77
N LEU A 243 -1.38 -20.03 -16.37
CA LEU A 243 -0.95 -18.92 -17.21
C LEU A 243 -1.43 -19.11 -18.65
N TRP A 244 -1.98 -18.04 -19.22
CA TRP A 244 -2.47 -17.96 -20.60
C TRP A 244 -1.89 -16.74 -21.30
N ILE A 245 -1.84 -16.82 -22.63
CA ILE A 245 -1.58 -15.68 -23.50
C ILE A 245 -2.67 -15.53 -24.55
N ALA A 246 -2.90 -14.29 -24.96
CA ALA A 246 -3.77 -13.95 -26.08
C ALA A 246 -3.11 -12.89 -26.96
N ASN A 247 -3.26 -13.04 -28.27
CA ASN A 247 -2.94 -11.99 -29.22
C ASN A 247 -4.21 -11.19 -29.53
N ILE A 248 -4.22 -9.90 -29.20
CA ILE A 248 -5.40 -9.05 -29.31
C ILE A 248 -5.78 -8.70 -30.76
N LYS A 249 -4.83 -8.83 -31.71
CA LYS A 249 -5.07 -8.55 -33.13
C LYS A 249 -5.59 -9.78 -33.87
N THR A 250 -4.97 -10.93 -33.66
CA THR A 250 -5.36 -12.18 -34.34
C THR A 250 -6.52 -12.88 -33.63
N GLY A 251 -6.70 -12.64 -32.33
CA GLY A 251 -7.62 -13.36 -31.46
C GLY A 251 -7.13 -14.76 -31.09
N GLU A 252 -5.88 -15.11 -31.41
CA GLU A 252 -5.28 -16.38 -31.00
C GLU A 252 -5.11 -16.39 -29.47
N GLU A 253 -5.61 -17.43 -28.80
CA GLU A 253 -5.42 -17.66 -27.36
C GLU A 253 -4.75 -19.02 -27.12
N ARG A 254 -3.79 -19.07 -26.20
CA ARG A 254 -3.05 -20.29 -25.88
C ARG A 254 -2.80 -20.41 -24.38
N LYS A 255 -3.12 -21.58 -23.82
CA LYS A 255 -2.73 -21.97 -22.46
C LYS A 255 -1.23 -22.27 -22.44
N LEU A 256 -0.49 -21.73 -21.48
CA LEU A 256 0.96 -21.96 -21.35
C LEU A 256 1.30 -23.02 -20.31
N THR A 257 0.56 -23.07 -19.21
CA THR A 257 0.81 -24.02 -18.12
C THR A 257 -0.36 -24.98 -17.93
N TYR A 258 -0.09 -26.15 -17.38
CA TYR A 258 -1.08 -27.21 -17.20
C TYR A 258 -1.00 -27.82 -15.79
N CYS A 259 -0.63 -27.01 -14.79
CA CYS A 259 -0.44 -27.50 -13.42
C CYS A 259 -1.78 -27.69 -12.70
N HIS A 260 -2.79 -26.87 -13.02
CA HIS A 260 -4.12 -26.96 -12.46
C HIS A 260 -5.06 -27.70 -13.43
N LYS A 261 -5.81 -28.66 -12.90
CA LYS A 261 -6.77 -29.50 -13.64
C LYS A 261 -8.13 -28.83 -13.82
N GLY A 262 -8.34 -27.66 -13.23
CA GLY A 262 -9.58 -26.89 -13.33
C GLY A 262 -10.67 -27.42 -12.41
N MET A 263 -10.31 -28.10 -11.33
CA MET A 263 -11.27 -28.55 -10.31
C MET A 263 -11.45 -27.45 -9.26
N ASP A 264 -12.69 -27.24 -8.80
CA ASP A 264 -12.96 -26.26 -7.73
C ASP A 264 -12.44 -26.71 -6.35
N ASN A 265 -12.09 -27.99 -6.20
CA ASN A 265 -11.66 -28.58 -4.94
C ASN A 265 -10.16 -28.38 -4.71
N VAL A 266 -9.81 -27.38 -3.90
CA VAL A 266 -8.42 -27.05 -3.49
C VAL A 266 -7.65 -28.22 -2.86
N LYS A 267 -8.34 -29.27 -2.38
CA LYS A 267 -7.70 -30.47 -1.84
C LYS A 267 -7.15 -31.38 -2.94
N GLU A 268 -7.86 -31.49 -4.05
CA GLU A 268 -7.55 -32.42 -5.15
C GLU A 268 -6.68 -31.79 -6.25
N ASP A 269 -6.65 -30.46 -6.31
CA ASP A 269 -5.94 -29.67 -7.32
C ASP A 269 -5.13 -28.52 -6.67
N PRO A 270 -4.01 -28.82 -5.98
CA PRO A 270 -3.31 -27.85 -5.13
C PRO A 270 -2.22 -27.04 -5.83
N LYS A 271 -2.03 -27.23 -7.15
CA LYS A 271 -0.94 -26.61 -7.90
C LYS A 271 -1.41 -25.39 -8.67
N SER A 272 -0.57 -24.36 -8.72
CA SER A 272 -0.84 -23.14 -9.49
C SER A 272 0.43 -22.62 -10.17
N ALA A 273 0.25 -21.87 -11.25
CA ALA A 273 1.35 -21.25 -12.00
C ALA A 273 1.00 -19.80 -12.34
N GLY A 274 1.95 -18.90 -12.06
CA GLY A 274 1.77 -17.47 -12.29
C GLY A 274 0.95 -16.76 -11.22
N VAL A 275 0.59 -17.44 -10.12
CA VAL A 275 -0.25 -16.93 -9.04
C VAL A 275 0.56 -16.73 -7.76
N ALA A 276 0.35 -15.62 -7.06
CA ALA A 276 0.87 -15.42 -5.71
C ALA A 276 -0.07 -16.08 -4.69
N THR A 277 0.45 -16.87 -3.75
CA THR A 277 -0.34 -17.54 -2.71
C THR A 277 -0.86 -16.59 -1.63
N PHE A 278 -1.73 -17.09 -0.74
CA PHE A 278 -2.35 -16.31 0.33
C PHE A 278 -1.34 -15.48 1.14
N VAL A 279 -0.30 -16.10 1.70
CA VAL A 279 0.71 -15.41 2.52
C VAL A 279 1.50 -14.39 1.71
N ILE A 280 1.83 -14.70 0.46
CA ILE A 280 2.54 -13.78 -0.43
C ILE A 280 1.69 -12.52 -0.72
N GLN A 281 0.38 -12.70 -0.93
CA GLN A 281 -0.53 -11.58 -1.15
C GLN A 281 -0.77 -10.76 0.12
N GLU A 282 -1.00 -11.41 1.27
CA GLU A 282 -1.38 -10.73 2.52
C GLU A 282 -0.17 -10.11 3.25
N GLU A 283 0.97 -10.81 3.27
CA GLU A 283 2.10 -10.45 4.16
C GLU A 283 3.29 -9.79 3.48
N PHE A 284 3.35 -9.94 2.16
CA PHE A 284 4.44 -9.43 1.33
C PHE A 284 3.98 -8.44 0.27
N ASP A 285 2.68 -8.12 0.17
CA ASP A 285 2.12 -7.20 -0.81
C ASP A 285 2.48 -7.55 -2.28
N ARG A 286 2.67 -8.84 -2.59
CA ARG A 286 2.91 -9.32 -3.96
C ARG A 286 1.67 -10.01 -4.49
N PHE A 287 1.07 -9.43 -5.53
CA PHE A 287 -0.22 -9.87 -6.08
C PHE A 287 -0.12 -10.56 -7.43
N THR A 288 1.09 -10.94 -7.85
CA THR A 288 1.35 -11.59 -9.14
C THR A 288 2.47 -12.61 -9.00
N GLY A 289 2.40 -13.70 -9.77
CA GLY A 289 3.43 -14.73 -9.85
C GLY A 289 4.07 -14.86 -11.24
N TYR A 290 3.90 -13.89 -12.15
CA TYR A 290 4.52 -13.94 -13.47
C TYR A 290 4.98 -12.58 -14.01
N TRP A 291 6.02 -12.58 -14.85
CA TRP A 291 6.70 -11.38 -15.34
C TRP A 291 7.17 -11.56 -16.79
N TRP A 292 6.68 -10.70 -17.68
CA TRP A 292 7.13 -10.60 -19.08
C TRP A 292 8.58 -10.13 -19.17
N SER A 293 9.35 -10.71 -20.09
CA SER A 293 10.60 -10.10 -20.54
C SER A 293 10.33 -8.74 -21.19
N PRO A 294 11.18 -7.74 -20.98
CA PRO A 294 10.94 -6.38 -21.46
C PRO A 294 11.14 -6.24 -22.98
N SER A 295 11.87 -7.16 -23.60
CA SER A 295 12.19 -7.16 -25.02
C SER A 295 11.95 -8.53 -25.64
N ALA A 296 11.67 -8.51 -26.94
CA ALA A 296 11.66 -9.70 -27.78
C ALA A 296 13.04 -9.89 -28.43
N VAL A 297 13.46 -11.15 -28.57
CA VAL A 297 14.63 -11.53 -29.36
C VAL A 297 14.14 -11.81 -30.78
N GLU A 298 14.57 -11.01 -31.75
CA GLU A 298 14.20 -11.18 -33.16
C GLU A 298 15.12 -12.20 -33.85
N ASP A 299 14.54 -13.10 -34.63
CA ASP A 299 15.27 -14.03 -35.46
C ASP A 299 15.53 -13.46 -36.88
N PRO A 300 16.50 -13.99 -37.65
CA PRO A 300 16.80 -13.51 -39.00
C PRO A 300 15.64 -13.64 -40.01
N SER A 301 14.64 -14.47 -39.71
CA SER A 301 13.43 -14.64 -40.52
C SER A 301 12.32 -13.64 -40.17
N GLY A 302 12.55 -12.76 -39.19
CA GLY A 302 11.60 -11.77 -38.70
C GLY A 302 10.61 -12.31 -37.67
N GLY A 303 10.79 -13.53 -37.18
CA GLY A 303 10.07 -14.06 -36.04
C GLY A 303 10.61 -13.48 -34.72
N LYS A 304 9.83 -13.61 -33.65
CA LYS A 304 10.16 -13.06 -32.34
C LYS A 304 10.09 -14.14 -31.27
N THR A 305 11.01 -14.07 -30.30
CA THR A 305 10.96 -14.87 -29.09
C THR A 305 10.78 -13.96 -27.89
N VAL A 306 9.74 -14.19 -27.09
CA VAL A 306 9.49 -13.51 -25.82
C VAL A 306 9.44 -14.52 -24.69
N TYR A 307 9.78 -14.07 -23.49
CA TYR A 307 9.83 -14.93 -22.31
C TYR A 307 8.85 -14.46 -21.22
N LEU A 308 8.34 -15.43 -20.47
CA LEU A 308 7.55 -15.22 -19.26
C LEU A 308 8.21 -15.98 -18.11
N LEU A 309 8.84 -15.25 -17.19
CA LEU A 309 9.26 -15.81 -15.91
C LEU A 309 8.02 -15.99 -15.05
N TYR A 310 7.84 -17.15 -14.43
CA TYR A 310 6.71 -17.38 -13.54
C TYR A 310 7.07 -18.28 -12.37
N GLU A 311 6.31 -18.15 -11.30
CA GLU A 311 6.36 -19.00 -10.11
C GLU A 311 5.34 -20.14 -10.28
N GLU A 312 5.81 -21.38 -10.13
CA GLU A 312 4.97 -22.56 -9.98
C GLU A 312 4.95 -22.95 -8.49
N VAL A 313 3.76 -23.23 -7.98
CA VAL A 313 3.50 -23.47 -6.56
C VAL A 313 2.77 -24.80 -6.37
N ASP A 314 3.15 -25.54 -5.34
CA ASP A 314 2.45 -26.72 -4.83
C ASP A 314 2.03 -26.52 -3.36
N GLU A 315 0.73 -26.39 -3.12
CA GLU A 315 0.13 -26.24 -1.78
C GLU A 315 -0.31 -27.56 -1.15
N THR A 316 0.09 -28.73 -1.68
CA THR A 316 -0.36 -30.06 -1.22
C THR A 316 -0.24 -30.22 0.29
N GLU A 317 0.91 -29.82 0.84
CA GLU A 317 1.29 -29.98 2.24
C GLU A 317 0.81 -28.83 3.15
N VAL A 318 0.18 -27.80 2.58
CA VAL A 318 -0.36 -26.67 3.33
C VAL A 318 -1.70 -27.07 3.95
N GLU A 319 -1.90 -26.71 5.23
CA GLU A 319 -3.13 -27.03 5.95
C GLU A 319 -4.37 -26.44 5.26
N ILE A 320 -5.49 -27.15 5.34
CA ILE A 320 -6.78 -26.69 4.82
C ILE A 320 -7.66 -26.29 5.98
N ILE A 321 -8.15 -25.05 5.95
CA ILE A 321 -9.18 -24.54 6.85
C ILE A 321 -10.48 -24.31 6.08
N HIS A 322 -11.58 -24.16 6.82
CA HIS A 322 -12.89 -23.88 6.23
C HIS A 322 -13.43 -22.55 6.79
N VAL A 323 -13.75 -21.62 5.89
CA VAL A 323 -14.32 -20.31 6.22
C VAL A 323 -15.76 -20.26 5.71
N PRO A 324 -16.74 -19.75 6.48
CA PRO A 324 -18.13 -19.68 6.02
C PRO A 324 -18.25 -18.99 4.65
N SER A 325 -19.07 -19.56 3.77
CA SER A 325 -19.32 -18.99 2.44
C SER A 325 -20.18 -17.73 2.53
N PRO A 326 -19.98 -16.70 1.68
CA PRO A 326 -20.82 -15.50 1.68
C PRO A 326 -22.31 -15.77 1.41
N ALA A 327 -22.63 -16.84 0.67
CA ALA A 327 -24.00 -17.28 0.44
C ALA A 327 -24.53 -18.05 1.67
N LEU A 328 -24.85 -17.31 2.74
CA LEU A 328 -25.20 -17.86 4.05
C LEU A 328 -26.36 -18.86 4.01
N GLU A 329 -27.33 -18.67 3.11
CA GLU A 329 -28.48 -19.56 2.91
C GLU A 329 -28.07 -20.96 2.48
N GLU A 330 -26.94 -21.10 1.77
CA GLU A 330 -26.40 -22.40 1.36
C GLU A 330 -25.85 -23.20 2.54
N ARG A 331 -25.47 -22.53 3.63
CA ARG A 331 -24.87 -23.14 4.83
C ARG A 331 -23.64 -23.99 4.51
N LYS A 332 -22.82 -23.51 3.58
CA LYS A 332 -21.53 -24.10 3.19
C LYS A 332 -20.36 -23.30 3.75
N ALA A 333 -19.18 -23.89 3.65
CA ALA A 333 -17.91 -23.23 3.92
C ALA A 333 -16.97 -23.48 2.73
N ASP A 334 -16.14 -22.47 2.44
CA ASP A 334 -15.12 -22.52 1.41
C ASP A 334 -13.83 -23.04 2.04
N ALA A 335 -13.13 -23.91 1.32
CA ALA A 335 -11.84 -24.46 1.74
C ALA A 335 -10.70 -23.53 1.32
N TYR A 336 -9.78 -23.27 2.25
CA TYR A 336 -8.62 -22.41 2.04
C TYR A 336 -7.34 -23.12 2.42
N ARG A 337 -6.30 -22.96 1.59
CA ARG A 337 -4.92 -23.27 1.98
C ARG A 337 -4.42 -22.14 2.89
N TYR A 338 -4.17 -22.47 4.15
CA TYR A 338 -3.76 -21.50 5.16
C TYR A 338 -2.57 -22.05 5.97
N PRO A 339 -1.35 -21.59 5.70
CA PRO A 339 -0.18 -22.01 6.46
C PRO A 339 -0.15 -21.24 7.79
N ARG A 340 -0.73 -21.82 8.84
CA ARG A 340 -0.57 -21.27 10.20
C ARG A 340 0.90 -21.38 10.65
N THR A 341 1.33 -20.48 11.51
CA THR A 341 2.68 -20.46 12.07
C THR A 341 3.15 -21.81 12.61
N GLY A 342 4.40 -22.18 12.31
CA GLY A 342 5.00 -23.49 12.59
C GLY A 342 4.62 -24.60 11.59
N SER A 343 3.54 -24.45 10.82
CA SER A 343 3.18 -25.42 9.77
C SER A 343 3.99 -25.23 8.48
N LYS A 344 3.67 -25.99 7.42
CA LYS A 344 4.39 -25.93 6.14
C LYS A 344 3.84 -24.81 5.26
N ASN A 345 4.73 -24.02 4.66
CA ASN A 345 4.42 -23.16 3.52
C ASN A 345 4.32 -23.97 2.21
N PRO A 346 3.75 -23.39 1.15
CA PRO A 346 3.80 -23.97 -0.19
C PRO A 346 5.21 -24.23 -0.69
N GLN A 347 5.40 -25.28 -1.49
CA GLN A 347 6.65 -25.44 -2.25
C GLN A 347 6.58 -24.56 -3.50
N ALA A 348 7.58 -23.70 -3.69
CA ALA A 348 7.65 -22.79 -4.84
C ALA A 348 8.92 -23.01 -5.66
N THR A 349 8.81 -22.85 -6.98
CA THR A 349 9.94 -22.84 -7.91
C THR A 349 9.71 -21.80 -9.00
N LEU A 350 10.79 -21.22 -9.54
CA LEU A 350 10.72 -20.39 -10.73
C LEU A 350 10.85 -21.24 -11.99
N LYS A 351 10.07 -20.89 -13.01
CA LYS A 351 10.03 -21.51 -14.32
C LYS A 351 9.96 -20.44 -15.42
N LEU A 352 10.21 -20.84 -16.65
CA LEU A 352 10.30 -19.92 -17.78
C LEU A 352 9.48 -20.47 -18.95
N ALA A 353 8.49 -19.70 -19.41
CA ALA A 353 7.79 -19.99 -20.66
C ALA A 353 8.45 -19.22 -21.82
N GLU A 354 8.88 -19.94 -22.86
CA GLU A 354 9.40 -19.38 -24.11
C GLU A 354 8.28 -19.40 -25.16
N ILE A 355 8.02 -18.25 -25.78
CA ILE A 355 6.99 -18.10 -26.81
C ILE A 355 7.65 -17.59 -28.10
N LYS A 356 7.55 -18.38 -29.17
CA LYS A 356 8.07 -18.04 -30.49
C LYS A 356 6.92 -17.71 -31.43
N THR A 357 7.06 -16.60 -32.14
CA THR A 357 6.09 -16.11 -33.12
C THR A 357 6.74 -15.96 -34.49
N ASP A 358 5.95 -16.13 -35.55
CA ASP A 358 6.39 -15.82 -36.91
C ASP A 358 6.34 -14.30 -37.18
N HIS A 359 6.82 -13.88 -38.35
CA HIS A 359 6.77 -12.48 -38.80
C HIS A 359 5.35 -11.89 -38.92
N GLN A 360 4.30 -12.71 -38.82
CA GLN A 360 2.89 -12.29 -38.82
C GLN A 360 2.30 -12.21 -37.42
N GLY A 361 3.09 -12.51 -36.38
CA GLY A 361 2.67 -12.52 -34.98
C GLY A 361 1.83 -13.75 -34.60
N ARG A 362 1.88 -14.85 -35.38
CA ARG A 362 1.23 -16.11 -35.02
C ARG A 362 2.15 -16.97 -34.17
N ILE A 363 1.59 -17.67 -33.19
CA ILE A 363 2.40 -18.47 -32.27
C ILE A 363 2.86 -19.76 -32.95
N VAL A 364 4.16 -19.85 -33.22
CA VAL A 364 4.83 -21.03 -33.82
C VAL A 364 5.01 -22.12 -32.77
N SER A 365 5.53 -21.78 -31.60
CA SER A 365 5.76 -22.73 -30.52
C SER A 365 5.71 -22.06 -29.16
N THR A 366 5.29 -22.82 -28.15
CA THR A 366 5.38 -22.46 -26.73
C THR A 366 6.09 -23.58 -26.02
N GLN A 367 7.15 -23.26 -25.28
CA GLN A 367 7.97 -24.23 -24.55
C GLN A 367 8.01 -23.85 -23.08
N ASP A 368 7.55 -24.75 -22.21
CA ASP A 368 7.74 -24.64 -20.78
C ASP A 368 9.14 -25.12 -20.40
N LYS A 369 9.80 -24.40 -19.48
CA LYS A 369 11.17 -24.67 -19.03
C LYS A 369 11.29 -24.63 -17.52
N GLU A 370 12.11 -25.53 -16.99
CA GLU A 370 12.43 -25.68 -15.57
C GLU A 370 13.91 -25.36 -15.31
N LEU A 371 14.25 -25.04 -14.06
CA LEU A 371 15.65 -24.87 -13.65
C LEU A 371 16.45 -26.17 -13.86
N VAL A 372 17.71 -26.04 -14.25
CA VAL A 372 18.62 -27.19 -14.48
C VAL A 372 18.66 -28.18 -13.33
N ILE A 373 18.59 -27.67 -12.09
CA ILE A 373 18.46 -28.42 -10.84
C ILE A 373 17.36 -27.79 -9.96
N PRO A 374 16.82 -28.51 -8.96
CA PRO A 374 15.72 -28.02 -8.14
C PRO A 374 16.02 -26.68 -7.46
N PHE A 375 15.00 -25.81 -7.36
CA PHE A 375 15.12 -24.48 -6.76
C PHE A 375 15.73 -24.50 -5.35
N THR A 376 15.28 -25.45 -4.51
CA THR A 376 15.78 -25.63 -3.13
C THR A 376 17.24 -26.10 -3.06
N SER A 377 17.78 -26.65 -4.15
CA SER A 377 19.20 -26.99 -4.26
C SER A 377 20.05 -25.79 -4.69
N LEU A 378 19.53 -24.93 -5.57
CA LEU A 378 20.20 -23.67 -5.96
C LEU A 378 20.19 -22.65 -4.83
N PHE A 379 19.08 -22.55 -4.09
CA PHE A 379 18.87 -21.56 -3.05
C PHE A 379 18.44 -22.25 -1.74
N PRO A 380 19.37 -22.96 -1.07
CA PRO A 380 19.06 -23.67 0.16
C PRO A 380 18.66 -22.70 1.27
N GLY A 381 17.58 -23.04 1.99
CA GLY A 381 17.05 -22.24 3.09
C GLY A 381 16.12 -21.10 2.67
N THR A 382 15.89 -20.88 1.37
CA THR A 382 14.85 -19.97 0.88
C THR A 382 13.46 -20.56 1.11
N GLU A 383 12.57 -19.74 1.69
CA GLU A 383 11.18 -20.07 1.96
C GLU A 383 10.22 -19.23 1.10
N TYR A 384 10.54 -17.95 0.88
CA TYR A 384 9.67 -17.01 0.17
C TYR A 384 10.34 -16.35 -1.03
N ILE A 385 9.64 -16.31 -2.16
CA ILE A 385 9.96 -15.43 -3.29
C ILE A 385 9.20 -14.13 -3.07
N ALA A 386 9.88 -13.12 -2.51
CA ALA A 386 9.27 -11.87 -2.10
C ALA A 386 8.96 -10.95 -3.30
N ARG A 387 9.90 -10.84 -4.25
CA ARG A 387 9.77 -10.05 -5.48
C ARG A 387 10.47 -10.79 -6.63
N ALA A 388 10.06 -10.52 -7.85
CA ALA A 388 10.76 -10.97 -9.05
C ALA A 388 10.45 -10.07 -10.24
N GLY A 389 11.23 -10.21 -11.31
CA GLY A 389 11.08 -9.44 -12.53
C GLY A 389 12.21 -9.71 -13.52
N TRP A 390 12.48 -8.73 -14.38
CA TRP A 390 13.56 -8.77 -15.37
C TRP A 390 14.45 -7.53 -15.27
N THR A 391 15.72 -7.66 -15.63
CA THR A 391 16.58 -6.51 -15.93
C THR A 391 16.04 -5.77 -17.14
N SER A 392 16.28 -4.46 -17.25
CA SER A 392 15.67 -3.62 -18.30
C SER A 392 16.04 -4.04 -19.74
N ASP A 393 17.18 -4.69 -19.91
CA ASP A 393 17.66 -5.26 -21.17
C ASP A 393 17.18 -6.70 -21.44
N GLY A 394 16.46 -7.31 -20.50
CA GLY A 394 15.96 -8.68 -20.59
C GLY A 394 17.04 -9.77 -20.48
N LYS A 395 18.28 -9.42 -20.12
CA LYS A 395 19.40 -10.36 -20.04
C LYS A 395 19.24 -11.37 -18.89
N TYR A 396 18.67 -10.92 -17.77
CA TYR A 396 18.43 -11.76 -16.60
C TYR A 396 17.01 -11.59 -16.08
N GLY A 397 16.39 -12.70 -15.69
CA GLY A 397 15.35 -12.66 -14.66
C GLY A 397 16.00 -12.31 -13.32
N TRP A 398 15.26 -11.72 -12.38
CA TRP A 398 15.74 -11.50 -11.02
C TRP A 398 14.69 -11.88 -9.99
N ALA A 399 15.13 -12.21 -8.79
CA ALA A 399 14.25 -12.50 -7.66
C ALA A 399 14.85 -12.00 -6.33
N VAL A 400 13.98 -11.63 -5.40
CA VAL A 400 14.30 -11.35 -4.00
C VAL A 400 13.81 -12.53 -3.18
N LEU A 401 14.75 -13.23 -2.56
CA LEU A 401 14.54 -14.45 -1.82
C LEU A 401 14.68 -14.18 -0.32
N LEU A 402 13.80 -14.77 0.49
CA LEU A 402 13.86 -14.71 1.95
C LEU A 402 13.96 -16.11 2.55
N ASP A 403 14.70 -16.21 3.64
CA ASP A 403 14.62 -17.37 4.52
C ASP A 403 13.31 -17.37 5.34
N ARG A 404 12.99 -18.51 5.95
CA ARG A 404 11.77 -18.66 6.76
C ARG A 404 11.70 -17.68 7.92
N SER A 405 12.83 -17.38 8.58
CA SER A 405 12.85 -16.44 9.69
C SER A 405 12.75 -14.98 9.25
N GLN A 406 12.80 -14.71 7.94
CA GLN A 406 12.78 -13.38 7.34
C GLN A 406 13.86 -12.46 7.92
N ARG A 407 15.04 -13.02 8.17
CA ARG A 407 16.23 -12.32 8.68
C ARG A 407 17.38 -12.36 7.70
N LYS A 408 17.25 -13.13 6.62
CA LYS A 408 18.20 -13.20 5.51
C LYS A 408 17.46 -12.95 4.20
N LEU A 409 17.93 -11.95 3.47
CA LEU A 409 17.48 -11.61 2.12
C LEU A 409 18.60 -11.83 1.12
N GLN A 410 18.27 -12.39 -0.04
CA GLN A 410 19.16 -12.51 -1.18
C GLN A 410 18.51 -11.93 -2.43
N LEU A 411 19.22 -11.06 -3.15
CA LEU A 411 18.82 -10.59 -4.48
C LEU A 411 19.64 -11.37 -5.51
N VAL A 412 18.94 -12.07 -6.42
CA VAL A 412 19.55 -13.01 -7.36
C VAL A 412 19.23 -12.65 -8.80
N LEU A 413 20.19 -12.85 -9.71
CA LEU A 413 20.00 -12.83 -11.16
C LEU A 413 19.97 -14.27 -11.69
N LEU A 414 19.07 -14.52 -12.64
CA LEU A 414 18.76 -15.80 -13.24
C LEU A 414 18.87 -15.68 -14.76
N PRO A 415 19.98 -16.13 -15.37
CA PRO A 415 20.11 -16.14 -16.83
C PRO A 415 19.06 -17.08 -17.45
N PRO A 416 18.43 -16.73 -18.59
CA PRO A 416 17.48 -17.62 -19.27
C PRO A 416 18.04 -19.00 -19.64
N ALA A 417 19.36 -19.10 -19.86
CA ALA A 417 20.06 -20.36 -20.13
C ALA A 417 20.05 -21.34 -18.93
N LEU A 418 19.73 -20.87 -17.72
CA LEU A 418 19.53 -21.70 -16.53
C LEU A 418 18.24 -22.53 -16.59
N PHE A 419 17.37 -22.26 -17.55
CA PHE A 419 16.09 -22.94 -17.73
C PHE A 419 16.15 -23.86 -18.96
N ILE A 420 15.90 -25.15 -18.75
CA ILE A 420 15.88 -26.19 -19.80
C ILE A 420 14.44 -26.69 -20.05
N PRO A 421 14.12 -27.18 -21.26
CA PRO A 421 12.79 -27.71 -21.56
C PRO A 421 12.33 -28.78 -20.57
N VAL A 422 11.08 -28.68 -20.11
CA VAL A 422 10.44 -29.74 -19.29
C VAL A 422 10.20 -30.97 -20.16
N THR A 423 10.66 -32.14 -19.70
CA THR A 423 10.45 -33.43 -20.38
C THR A 423 10.48 -34.59 -19.39
N ASP A 424 9.59 -35.56 -19.60
CA ASP A 424 9.59 -36.82 -18.83
C ASP A 424 10.63 -37.83 -19.36
N ASP A 425 11.22 -37.57 -20.53
CA ASP A 425 12.25 -38.43 -21.13
C ASP A 425 13.64 -38.11 -20.55
N PRO A 426 14.25 -39.03 -19.77
CA PRO A 426 15.55 -38.79 -19.16
C PRO A 426 16.68 -38.55 -20.18
N ALA A 427 16.59 -39.12 -21.38
CA ALA A 427 17.62 -38.95 -22.41
C ALA A 427 17.58 -37.52 -22.99
N LEU A 428 16.38 -37.01 -23.30
CA LEU A 428 16.21 -35.63 -23.77
C LEU A 428 16.55 -34.61 -22.67
N ARG A 429 16.26 -34.95 -21.40
CA ARG A 429 16.66 -34.11 -20.28
C ARG A 429 18.18 -34.05 -20.15
N GLN A 430 18.87 -35.19 -20.28
CA GLN A 430 20.33 -35.25 -20.23
C GLN A 430 20.97 -34.48 -21.39
N GLU A 431 20.44 -34.60 -22.60
CA GLU A 431 20.88 -33.79 -23.76
C GLU A 431 20.70 -32.29 -23.49
N SER A 432 19.56 -31.89 -22.92
CA SER A 432 19.29 -30.50 -22.57
C SER A 432 20.24 -29.97 -21.49
N LEU A 433 20.61 -30.80 -20.51
CA LEU A 433 21.59 -30.48 -19.48
C LEU A 433 23.00 -30.29 -20.08
N GLU A 434 23.41 -31.17 -20.98
CA GLU A 434 24.71 -31.11 -21.66
C GLU A 434 24.82 -29.90 -22.61
N ALA A 435 23.68 -29.40 -23.10
CA ALA A 435 23.61 -28.20 -23.94
C ALA A 435 23.71 -26.88 -23.16
N VAL A 436 23.61 -26.89 -21.82
CA VAL A 436 23.75 -25.69 -21.00
C VAL A 436 25.20 -25.21 -21.04
N PRO A 437 25.47 -23.93 -21.37
CA PRO A 437 26.83 -23.39 -21.37
C PRO A 437 27.51 -23.54 -20.01
N SER A 438 28.79 -23.93 -20.00
CA SER A 438 29.55 -24.24 -18.78
C SER A 438 29.75 -23.08 -17.81
N ASP A 439 29.53 -21.85 -18.28
CA ASP A 439 29.63 -20.58 -17.56
C ASP A 439 28.27 -20.05 -17.07
N THR A 440 27.18 -20.74 -17.40
CA THR A 440 25.84 -20.41 -16.90
C THR A 440 25.80 -20.68 -15.39
N GLN A 441 25.21 -19.78 -14.61
CA GLN A 441 24.94 -19.94 -13.18
C GLN A 441 23.97 -18.85 -12.69
N PRO A 442 23.28 -19.03 -11.56
CA PRO A 442 22.66 -17.90 -10.87
C PRO A 442 23.73 -16.99 -10.24
N TYR A 443 23.39 -15.72 -10.05
CA TYR A 443 24.28 -14.73 -9.42
C TYR A 443 23.59 -14.09 -8.22
N ILE A 444 24.04 -14.37 -7.00
CA ILE A 444 23.55 -13.67 -5.80
C ILE A 444 24.29 -12.33 -5.71
N ILE A 445 23.66 -11.28 -6.24
CA ILE A 445 24.28 -9.95 -6.41
C ILE A 445 24.22 -9.10 -5.15
N TYR A 446 23.35 -9.44 -4.19
CA TYR A 446 23.28 -8.78 -2.89
C TYR A 446 22.74 -9.75 -1.83
N GLU A 447 23.25 -9.63 -0.60
CA GLU A 447 22.79 -10.38 0.56
C GLU A 447 22.72 -9.47 1.79
N GLU A 448 21.61 -9.52 2.51
CA GLU A 448 21.35 -8.72 3.71
C GLU A 448 20.93 -9.65 4.85
N THR A 449 21.45 -9.38 6.05
CA THR A 449 21.06 -10.09 7.27
C THR A 449 20.75 -9.11 8.38
N THR A 450 19.85 -9.49 9.29
CA THR A 450 19.46 -8.67 10.44
C THR A 450 19.10 -9.48 11.67
N ASP A 451 19.34 -8.91 12.84
CA ASP A 451 18.92 -9.47 14.10
C ASP A 451 17.47 -9.12 14.46
N VAL A 452 16.78 -8.30 13.67
CA VAL A 452 15.36 -7.94 13.87
C VAL A 452 14.47 -8.74 12.91
N TRP A 453 14.17 -8.17 11.74
CA TRP A 453 13.52 -8.79 10.58
C TRP A 453 13.76 -7.93 9.33
N ILE A 454 13.54 -8.51 8.15
CA ILE A 454 13.62 -7.81 6.87
C ILE A 454 12.24 -7.25 6.49
N ASN A 455 12.15 -5.93 6.38
CA ASN A 455 11.03 -5.25 5.74
C ASN A 455 11.18 -5.31 4.22
N VAL A 456 10.41 -6.20 3.56
CA VAL A 456 10.40 -6.29 2.09
C VAL A 456 9.94 -4.96 1.48
N ASN A 457 10.64 -4.55 0.44
CA ASN A 457 10.40 -3.31 -0.26
C ASN A 457 10.30 -3.49 -1.78
N ASP A 458 9.78 -2.46 -2.46
CA ASP A 458 9.54 -2.47 -3.91
C ASP A 458 10.68 -1.82 -4.72
N ILE A 459 11.77 -1.37 -4.06
CA ILE A 459 12.83 -0.59 -4.71
C ILE A 459 13.97 -1.51 -5.17
N PHE A 460 13.98 -1.78 -6.48
CA PHE A 460 15.13 -2.30 -7.20
C PHE A 460 15.25 -1.55 -8.53
N TYR A 461 16.40 -0.93 -8.78
CA TYR A 461 16.65 -0.28 -10.06
C TYR A 461 17.96 -0.78 -10.67
N PRO A 462 17.91 -1.78 -11.57
CA PRO A 462 19.08 -2.23 -12.30
C PRO A 462 19.43 -1.24 -13.41
N PHE A 463 20.68 -0.77 -13.46
CA PHE A 463 21.17 -0.02 -14.63
C PHE A 463 21.42 -0.98 -15.79
N ILE A 464 21.37 -0.45 -17.03
CA ILE A 464 21.77 -1.21 -18.21
C ILE A 464 23.22 -1.63 -18.07
N GLN A 465 23.51 -2.91 -18.27
CA GLN A 465 24.85 -3.44 -18.17
C GLN A 465 25.72 -2.90 -19.32
N THR A 466 26.87 -2.32 -18.99
CA THR A 466 27.83 -1.76 -19.98
C THR A 466 29.07 -2.63 -20.17
N THR A 467 29.37 -3.48 -19.19
CA THR A 467 30.50 -4.44 -19.20
C THR A 467 30.00 -5.80 -18.76
N GLU A 468 30.51 -6.89 -19.33
CA GLU A 468 30.00 -8.24 -19.04
C GLU A 468 30.17 -8.65 -17.57
N ASP A 469 31.25 -8.20 -16.92
CA ASP A 469 31.65 -8.63 -15.58
C ASP A 469 31.08 -7.79 -14.43
N GLU A 470 30.41 -6.67 -14.71
CA GLU A 470 29.92 -5.76 -13.66
C GLU A 470 28.43 -5.51 -13.78
N PHE A 471 27.73 -5.54 -12.65
CA PHE A 471 26.32 -5.26 -12.57
C PHE A 471 26.05 -4.18 -11.52
N THR A 472 25.51 -3.05 -11.95
CA THR A 472 25.26 -1.88 -11.08
C THR A 472 23.76 -1.65 -10.90
N PHE A 473 23.34 -1.36 -9.67
CA PHE A 473 21.93 -1.13 -9.34
C PHE A 473 21.77 -0.19 -8.15
N ILE A 474 20.57 0.38 -7.98
CA ILE A 474 20.15 1.06 -6.74
C ILE A 474 19.26 0.10 -5.94
N TRP A 475 19.55 0.00 -4.65
CA TRP A 475 18.84 -0.83 -3.68
C TRP A 475 18.56 -0.07 -2.38
N VAL A 476 17.65 -0.60 -1.57
CA VAL A 476 17.33 -0.08 -0.23
C VAL A 476 17.78 -1.06 0.84
N ASN A 477 18.48 -0.57 1.85
CA ASN A 477 18.89 -1.38 3.00
C ASN A 477 18.56 -0.66 4.31
N GLU A 478 17.87 -1.36 5.19
CA GLU A 478 17.52 -0.88 6.53
C GLU A 478 18.46 -1.45 7.60
N SER A 479 18.91 -2.70 7.42
CA SER A 479 19.67 -3.44 8.43
C SER A 479 21.05 -2.88 8.76
N LYS A 480 21.67 -2.12 7.84
CA LYS A 480 23.02 -1.55 8.05
C LYS A 480 23.05 -0.43 9.08
N THR A 481 22.00 0.39 9.14
CA THR A 481 21.97 1.60 9.98
C THR A 481 20.81 1.62 10.96
N GLY A 482 19.84 0.71 10.82
CA GLY A 482 18.56 0.75 11.51
C GLY A 482 17.52 1.64 10.81
N PHE A 483 17.87 2.34 9.74
CA PHE A 483 16.95 3.12 8.90
C PHE A 483 17.10 2.76 7.42
N SER A 484 15.97 2.71 6.72
CA SER A 484 15.90 2.45 5.28
C SER A 484 16.60 3.58 4.49
N HIS A 485 17.70 3.26 3.83
CA HIS A 485 18.45 4.19 2.98
C HIS A 485 18.77 3.62 1.60
N LEU A 486 19.02 4.51 0.63
CA LEU A 486 19.37 4.16 -0.74
C LEU A 486 20.88 3.92 -0.86
N TYR A 487 21.24 2.86 -1.57
CA TYR A 487 22.62 2.50 -1.88
C TYR A 487 22.74 2.26 -3.38
N LYS A 488 23.83 2.75 -3.98
CA LYS A 488 24.26 2.34 -5.33
C LYS A 488 25.31 1.25 -5.17
N ILE A 489 25.06 0.09 -5.75
CA ILE A 489 25.86 -1.11 -5.55
C ILE A 489 26.34 -1.62 -6.91
N THR A 490 27.61 -1.99 -6.99
CA THR A 490 28.21 -2.66 -8.14
C THR A 490 28.75 -4.01 -7.71
N SER A 491 28.21 -5.09 -8.29
CA SER A 491 28.61 -6.47 -8.03
C SER A 491 29.34 -7.06 -9.23
N LEU A 492 30.36 -7.89 -8.98
CA LEU A 492 31.12 -8.57 -10.01
C LEU A 492 30.45 -9.90 -10.39
N LEU A 493 30.09 -10.05 -11.66
CA LEU A 493 29.52 -11.27 -12.23
C LEU A 493 30.66 -12.17 -12.72
N GLN A 494 31.33 -12.87 -11.80
CA GLN A 494 32.42 -13.78 -12.17
C GLN A 494 31.85 -15.15 -12.55
N PRO A 495 32.03 -15.63 -13.80
CA PRO A 495 31.62 -16.97 -14.19
C PRO A 495 32.41 -18.01 -13.39
N GLY A 496 31.71 -18.87 -12.65
CA GLY A 496 32.33 -20.00 -11.96
C GLY A 496 32.21 -21.27 -12.79
N CYS A 497 33.23 -22.13 -12.74
CA CYS A 497 33.16 -23.49 -13.29
C CYS A 497 32.46 -24.41 -12.28
N TYR A 498 31.15 -24.25 -12.11
CA TYR A 498 30.40 -25.03 -11.14
C TYR A 498 29.91 -26.36 -11.74
N HIS A 499 30.26 -27.48 -11.11
CA HIS A 499 29.38 -28.64 -11.10
C HIS A 499 28.28 -28.31 -10.08
N TRP A 500 27.02 -28.31 -10.54
CA TRP A 500 25.80 -27.81 -9.90
C TRP A 500 25.40 -28.43 -8.54
N THR A 501 26.36 -28.90 -7.74
CA THR A 501 26.14 -29.65 -6.50
C THR A 501 26.66 -28.92 -5.25
N GLU A 502 27.62 -27.99 -5.36
CA GLU A 502 28.28 -27.33 -4.20
C GLU A 502 28.80 -25.91 -4.52
N GLY A 503 28.00 -25.05 -5.16
CA GLY A 503 28.43 -23.68 -5.53
C GLY A 503 27.98 -22.60 -4.53
N ASP A 504 28.90 -21.76 -4.06
CA ASP A 504 28.57 -20.45 -3.46
C ASP A 504 28.38 -19.43 -4.59
N PHE A 505 27.13 -19.13 -4.93
CA PHE A 505 26.77 -18.21 -6.01
C PHE A 505 26.90 -16.71 -5.63
N LYS A 506 27.47 -16.42 -4.46
CA LYS A 506 27.64 -15.06 -3.96
C LYS A 506 28.65 -14.26 -4.80
N CYS A 507 28.16 -13.16 -5.36
CA CYS A 507 29.00 -12.22 -6.09
C CYS A 507 29.82 -11.34 -5.13
N VAL A 508 31.01 -10.95 -5.56
CA VAL A 508 31.83 -9.97 -4.84
C VAL A 508 31.26 -8.57 -5.10
N ILE A 509 30.94 -7.83 -4.05
CA ILE A 509 30.57 -6.41 -4.15
C ILE A 509 31.85 -5.60 -4.39
N LYS A 510 31.97 -5.01 -5.58
CA LYS A 510 33.09 -4.13 -5.96
C LYS A 510 32.97 -2.78 -5.28
N GLU A 511 31.76 -2.23 -5.26
CA GLU A 511 31.48 -0.90 -4.72
C GLU A 511 30.08 -0.86 -4.11
N GLU A 512 29.95 -0.20 -2.95
CA GLU A 512 28.67 0.08 -2.31
C GLU A 512 28.71 1.51 -1.75
N VAL A 513 27.96 2.41 -2.40
CA VAL A 513 27.94 3.84 -2.09
C VAL A 513 26.60 4.21 -1.45
N PRO A 514 26.58 4.68 -0.18
CA PRO A 514 25.36 5.22 0.43
C PRO A 514 24.96 6.53 -0.26
N LEU A 515 23.73 6.58 -0.78
CA LEU A 515 23.16 7.76 -1.42
C LEU A 515 22.41 8.65 -0.43
N THR A 516 21.89 8.05 0.64
CA THR A 516 21.20 8.74 1.74
C THR A 516 21.68 8.19 3.09
N SER A 517 21.57 8.99 4.14
CA SER A 517 21.91 8.60 5.52
C SER A 517 21.26 9.53 6.56
N GLY A 518 21.11 9.03 7.79
CA GLY A 518 20.66 9.79 8.97
C GLY A 518 19.59 9.06 9.77
N GLU A 519 19.08 9.68 10.84
CA GLU A 519 18.02 9.11 11.68
C GLU A 519 16.61 9.35 11.07
N TRP A 520 16.41 8.87 9.85
CA TRP A 520 15.18 9.00 9.07
C TRP A 520 15.17 7.97 7.94
N GLU A 521 14.02 7.67 7.36
CA GLU A 521 13.89 6.59 6.38
C GLU A 521 13.43 7.04 5.00
N VAL A 522 13.93 6.37 3.97
CA VAL A 522 13.39 6.35 2.62
C VAL A 522 12.17 5.43 2.60
N LEU A 523 11.05 5.93 2.09
CA LEU A 523 9.82 5.16 1.96
C LEU A 523 9.93 4.20 0.78
N ALA A 524 9.82 2.90 1.07
CA ALA A 524 10.08 1.83 0.12
C ALA A 524 8.91 0.83 -0.02
N ARG A 525 7.77 1.13 0.60
CA ARG A 525 6.57 0.26 0.71
C ARG A 525 5.30 1.00 0.31
N HIS A 526 4.21 0.25 0.14
CA HIS A 526 2.86 0.76 -0.15
C HIS A 526 2.80 1.66 -1.39
N GLY A 527 3.50 1.27 -2.46
CA GLY A 527 3.55 2.02 -3.72
C GLY A 527 4.54 3.19 -3.73
N SER A 528 5.26 3.44 -2.64
CA SER A 528 6.42 4.33 -2.65
C SER A 528 7.53 3.69 -3.49
N LYS A 529 8.08 4.46 -4.42
CA LYS A 529 9.14 4.03 -5.33
C LYS A 529 10.17 5.14 -5.53
N ILE A 530 11.24 4.80 -6.23
CA ILE A 530 12.19 5.78 -6.74
C ILE A 530 11.94 6.07 -8.23
N TRP A 531 12.39 7.24 -8.67
CA TRP A 531 12.49 7.58 -10.09
C TRP A 531 13.92 7.98 -10.40
N VAL A 532 14.55 7.32 -11.36
CA VAL A 532 15.98 7.51 -11.65
C VAL A 532 16.13 8.22 -12.98
N ASN A 533 16.64 9.45 -12.95
CA ASN A 533 17.00 10.20 -14.14
C ASN A 533 18.44 9.88 -14.51
N GLU A 534 18.62 8.93 -15.43
CA GLU A 534 19.94 8.50 -15.85
C GLU A 534 20.76 9.62 -16.53
N ALA A 535 20.09 10.47 -17.32
CA ALA A 535 20.74 11.56 -18.05
C ALA A 535 21.30 12.65 -17.11
N ALA A 536 20.60 12.96 -16.02
CA ALA A 536 21.03 13.95 -15.03
C ALA A 536 21.80 13.33 -13.85
N LYS A 537 21.88 12.00 -13.81
CA LYS A 537 22.41 11.20 -12.70
C LYS A 537 21.78 11.48 -11.33
N LEU A 538 20.45 11.57 -11.31
CA LEU A 538 19.66 11.88 -10.11
C LEU A 538 18.70 10.75 -9.76
N VAL A 539 18.44 10.56 -8.47
CA VAL A 539 17.37 9.70 -7.96
C VAL A 539 16.40 10.53 -7.13
N TYR A 540 15.12 10.45 -7.49
CA TYR A 540 14.00 11.04 -6.75
C TYR A 540 13.37 9.98 -5.87
N PHE A 541 13.04 10.32 -4.62
CA PHE A 541 12.49 9.38 -3.65
C PHE A 541 11.61 10.09 -2.61
N GLN A 542 10.77 9.34 -1.91
CA GLN A 542 10.01 9.87 -0.76
C GLN A 542 10.67 9.46 0.56
N GLY A 543 10.60 10.30 1.59
CA GLY A 543 11.22 10.03 2.88
C GLY A 543 10.67 10.84 4.04
N THR A 544 11.20 10.58 5.23
CA THR A 544 10.82 11.22 6.51
C THR A 544 11.90 12.16 7.08
N ARG A 545 12.84 12.62 6.23
CA ARG A 545 14.02 13.38 6.66
C ARG A 545 13.69 14.65 7.46
N ASP A 546 12.66 15.39 7.06
CA ASP A 546 12.29 16.63 7.73
C ASP A 546 11.56 16.36 9.07
N THR A 547 10.75 15.30 9.12
CA THR A 547 10.02 14.85 10.33
C THR A 547 9.37 13.48 10.09
N PRO A 548 9.24 12.60 11.11
CA PRO A 548 8.50 11.34 10.99
C PRO A 548 6.99 11.54 10.75
N LEU A 549 6.46 12.76 10.90
CA LEU A 549 5.05 13.07 10.73
C LEU A 549 4.68 13.47 9.29
N GLU A 550 5.65 13.74 8.42
CA GLU A 550 5.43 14.24 7.06
C GLU A 550 6.23 13.44 6.06
N HIS A 551 5.58 13.06 4.97
CA HIS A 551 6.26 12.46 3.82
C HIS A 551 6.58 13.56 2.83
N HIS A 552 7.83 13.60 2.38
CA HIS A 552 8.27 14.58 1.39
C HIS A 552 8.97 13.92 0.21
N LEU A 553 8.91 14.59 -0.94
CA LEU A 553 9.68 14.22 -2.12
C LEU A 553 11.05 14.87 -2.04
N TYR A 554 12.09 14.08 -2.27
CA TYR A 554 13.48 14.48 -2.28
C TYR A 554 14.17 14.06 -3.57
N VAL A 555 15.33 14.67 -3.84
CA VAL A 555 16.23 14.30 -4.91
C VAL A 555 17.68 14.35 -4.44
N VAL A 556 18.51 13.41 -4.91
CA VAL A 556 19.95 13.35 -4.66
C VAL A 556 20.69 12.84 -5.89
N SER A 557 21.96 13.18 -6.05
CA SER A 557 22.81 12.57 -7.07
C SER A 557 23.24 11.16 -6.66
N TYR A 558 23.21 10.22 -7.61
CA TYR A 558 23.78 8.88 -7.41
C TYR A 558 25.23 8.76 -7.93
N ASP A 559 25.77 9.82 -8.54
CA ASP A 559 27.14 9.87 -9.07
C ASP A 559 28.10 10.55 -8.10
N SER A 560 27.63 11.62 -7.45
CA SER A 560 28.35 12.34 -6.40
C SER A 560 27.37 12.65 -5.28
N PRO A 561 27.02 11.65 -4.45
CA PRO A 561 26.04 11.83 -3.38
C PRO A 561 26.52 12.93 -2.42
N GLY A 562 25.59 13.81 -2.08
CA GLY A 562 25.85 15.01 -1.29
C GLY A 562 24.55 15.53 -0.70
N ASP A 563 24.20 16.77 -1.01
CA ASP A 563 22.97 17.37 -0.49
C ASP A 563 21.72 16.67 -1.03
N VAL A 564 20.86 16.25 -0.10
CA VAL A 564 19.50 15.80 -0.41
C VAL A 564 18.59 17.02 -0.47
N VAL A 565 17.96 17.29 -1.61
CA VAL A 565 17.12 18.49 -1.83
C VAL A 565 15.65 18.11 -1.70
N ARG A 566 14.91 18.81 -0.82
CA ARG A 566 13.44 18.64 -0.69
C ARG A 566 12.70 19.42 -1.78
N LEU A 567 11.72 18.78 -2.41
CA LEU A 567 10.92 19.34 -3.50
C LEU A 567 9.46 19.66 -3.11
N THR A 568 8.97 19.17 -1.98
CA THR A 568 7.61 19.46 -1.48
C THR A 568 7.63 20.45 -0.31
N LYS A 569 6.55 21.19 -0.12
CA LYS A 569 6.46 22.25 0.91
C LYS A 569 6.21 21.64 2.31
N PRO A 570 6.91 22.08 3.38
CA PRO A 570 6.66 21.59 4.73
C PRO A 570 5.29 22.00 5.27
N GLY A 571 4.81 21.32 6.31
CA GLY A 571 3.49 21.55 6.92
C GLY A 571 2.36 20.72 6.30
N PHE A 572 2.72 19.80 5.40
CA PHE A 572 1.83 18.84 4.75
C PHE A 572 2.59 17.53 4.55
N SER A 573 1.87 16.41 4.60
CA SER A 573 2.39 15.12 4.16
C SER A 573 1.98 14.86 2.71
N HIS A 574 2.92 14.38 1.90
CA HIS A 574 2.81 14.27 0.45
C HIS A 574 2.95 12.82 -0.02
N SER A 575 2.08 12.43 -0.96
CA SER A 575 2.24 11.26 -1.82
C SER A 575 2.50 11.76 -3.24
N CYS A 576 3.65 11.40 -3.81
CA CYS A 576 4.13 11.98 -5.06
C CYS A 576 4.28 10.98 -6.21
N SER A 577 4.14 11.47 -7.44
CA SER A 577 4.47 10.74 -8.67
C SER A 577 5.25 11.65 -9.62
N VAL A 578 6.47 11.25 -9.98
CA VAL A 578 7.35 12.00 -10.90
C VAL A 578 7.14 11.54 -12.34
N SER A 579 7.14 12.47 -13.30
CA SER A 579 7.00 12.15 -14.73
C SER A 579 8.20 11.33 -15.23
N GLN A 580 7.97 10.45 -16.21
CA GLN A 580 9.05 9.67 -16.84
C GLN A 580 10.08 10.55 -17.57
N ASN A 581 9.69 11.78 -17.91
CA ASN A 581 10.54 12.80 -18.53
C ASN A 581 11.28 13.69 -17.50
N PHE A 582 10.98 13.54 -16.20
CA PHE A 582 11.59 14.28 -15.09
C PHE A 582 11.46 15.81 -15.16
N ASP A 583 10.37 16.28 -15.75
CA ASP A 583 10.03 17.69 -15.94
C ASP A 583 8.78 18.13 -15.16
N PHE A 584 8.02 17.16 -14.62
CA PHE A 584 6.87 17.39 -13.76
C PHE A 584 6.83 16.37 -12.62
N PHE A 585 6.16 16.74 -11.53
CA PHE A 585 5.65 15.77 -10.57
C PHE A 585 4.26 16.17 -10.09
N ILE A 586 3.53 15.19 -9.58
CA ILE A 586 2.22 15.37 -8.95
C ILE A 586 2.40 15.16 -7.46
N SER A 587 1.70 15.95 -6.67
CA SER A 587 1.62 15.76 -5.24
C SER A 587 0.15 15.69 -4.82
N HIS A 588 -0.23 14.54 -4.27
CA HIS A 588 -1.43 14.36 -3.47
C HIS A 588 -1.04 14.61 -2.01
N TYR A 589 -1.50 15.71 -1.44
CA TYR A 589 -1.03 16.14 -0.13
C TYR A 589 -2.17 16.64 0.75
N SER A 590 -1.98 16.53 2.06
CA SER A 590 -2.94 17.01 3.07
C SER A 590 -2.22 17.30 4.37
N ASN A 591 -2.92 17.89 5.34
CA ASN A 591 -2.46 17.96 6.71
C ASN A 591 -3.63 17.70 7.67
N VAL A 592 -3.39 17.63 8.99
CA VAL A 592 -4.47 17.30 9.95
C VAL A 592 -5.70 18.22 9.83
N SER A 593 -5.50 19.46 9.42
CA SER A 593 -6.53 20.51 9.34
C SER A 593 -7.06 20.80 7.93
N THR A 594 -6.34 20.37 6.88
CA THR A 594 -6.62 20.72 5.49
C THR A 594 -6.93 19.45 4.69
N PRO A 595 -8.15 19.31 4.14
CA PRO A 595 -8.51 18.18 3.29
C PRO A 595 -7.58 18.03 2.08
N PRO A 596 -7.46 16.82 1.52
CA PRO A 596 -6.48 16.56 0.48
C PRO A 596 -6.62 17.42 -0.77
N CYS A 597 -5.47 17.77 -1.36
CA CYS A 597 -5.33 18.43 -2.65
C CYS A 597 -4.47 17.57 -3.57
N VAL A 598 -4.69 17.70 -4.88
CA VAL A 598 -3.83 17.08 -5.91
C VAL A 598 -3.36 18.16 -6.86
N HIS A 599 -2.07 18.49 -6.81
CA HIS A 599 -1.46 19.54 -7.61
C HIS A 599 -0.33 19.01 -8.49
N VAL A 600 -0.15 19.66 -9.63
CA VAL A 600 0.91 19.39 -10.61
C VAL A 600 1.96 20.48 -10.50
N TYR A 601 3.22 20.08 -10.38
CA TYR A 601 4.38 20.96 -10.25
C TYR A 601 5.33 20.73 -11.42
N LYS A 602 5.81 21.81 -12.03
CA LYS A 602 6.86 21.77 -13.04
C LYS A 602 8.23 21.83 -12.37
N LEU A 603 9.16 21.01 -12.83
CA LEU A 603 10.54 21.00 -12.36
C LEU A 603 11.38 21.91 -13.27
N SER A 604 11.81 23.05 -12.73
CA SER A 604 12.73 23.98 -13.41
C SER A 604 14.15 23.73 -12.89
N ARG A 605 15.12 23.59 -13.80
CA ARG A 605 16.55 23.40 -13.47
C ARG A 605 17.34 24.65 -13.81
N SER A 606 18.32 25.02 -12.99
CA SER A 606 19.29 26.05 -13.35
C SER A 606 20.36 25.53 -14.30
N GLU A 607 20.79 26.35 -15.26
CA GLU A 607 21.98 26.03 -16.06
C GLU A 607 23.22 25.99 -15.15
N GLY A 608 23.91 24.84 -15.10
CA GLY A 608 25.19 24.67 -14.40
C GLY A 608 25.16 23.80 -13.14
N ASP A 609 23.99 23.56 -12.53
CA ASP A 609 23.84 22.66 -11.38
C ASP A 609 22.58 21.78 -11.58
N PRO A 610 22.72 20.48 -11.92
CA PRO A 610 21.59 19.60 -12.15
C PRO A 610 20.79 19.29 -10.87
N LEU A 611 21.39 19.45 -9.69
CA LEU A 611 20.76 19.18 -8.40
C LEU A 611 19.88 20.36 -7.92
N HIS A 612 20.15 21.57 -8.41
CA HIS A 612 19.34 22.75 -8.11
C HIS A 612 18.02 22.75 -8.91
N ILE A 613 17.05 22.01 -8.37
CA ILE A 613 15.72 21.84 -8.93
C ILE A 613 14.72 22.70 -8.15
N VAL A 614 14.01 23.58 -8.85
CA VAL A 614 12.97 24.44 -8.29
C VAL A 614 11.59 23.94 -8.73
N PRO A 615 10.72 23.50 -7.80
CA PRO A 615 9.37 23.10 -8.09
C PRO A 615 8.46 24.34 -8.24
N GLU A 616 7.89 24.54 -9.43
CA GLU A 616 6.92 25.61 -9.71
C GLU A 616 5.50 25.02 -9.75
N PHE A 617 4.58 25.57 -8.96
CA PHE A 617 3.15 25.21 -9.07
C PHE A 617 2.68 25.47 -10.51
N TRP A 618 2.08 24.45 -11.14
CA TRP A 618 1.64 24.53 -12.53
C TRP A 618 0.12 24.55 -12.66
N ALA A 619 -0.55 23.59 -12.04
CA ALA A 619 -2.00 23.47 -12.09
C ALA A 619 -2.54 22.63 -10.94
N SER A 620 -3.82 22.80 -10.65
CA SER A 620 -4.58 21.98 -9.72
C SER A 620 -5.40 20.92 -10.45
N MET A 621 -5.42 19.70 -9.92
CA MET A 621 -6.35 18.64 -10.34
C MET A 621 -7.50 18.50 -9.34
N MET A 622 -7.22 18.68 -8.06
CA MET A 622 -8.20 18.59 -6.98
C MET A 622 -7.88 19.64 -5.94
N GLU A 623 -8.84 20.54 -5.68
CA GLU A 623 -8.74 21.53 -4.60
C GLU A 623 -9.40 21.01 -3.33
N SER A 624 -8.96 21.55 -2.19
CA SER A 624 -9.60 21.30 -0.91
C SER A 624 -11.03 21.80 -0.94
N THR A 625 -11.99 20.94 -0.58
CA THR A 625 -13.41 21.32 -0.45
C THR A 625 -13.69 22.19 0.78
N GLY A 626 -12.67 22.48 1.59
CA GLY A 626 -12.82 23.04 2.93
C GLY A 626 -13.28 21.99 3.94
N CYS A 627 -12.90 22.16 5.21
CA CYS A 627 -13.44 21.30 6.28
C CYS A 627 -14.93 21.59 6.46
N PRO A 628 -15.79 20.57 6.67
CA PRO A 628 -17.13 20.79 7.18
C PRO A 628 -17.08 21.61 8.48
N GLY A 629 -18.06 22.48 8.71
CA GLY A 629 -18.12 23.32 9.93
C GLY A 629 -18.09 22.50 11.23
N ASP A 630 -18.56 21.25 11.18
CA ASP A 630 -18.64 20.34 12.34
C ASP A 630 -17.40 19.44 12.49
N TYR A 631 -16.37 19.60 11.63
CA TYR A 631 -15.12 18.87 11.75
C TYR A 631 -14.08 19.69 12.51
N SER A 632 -13.71 19.23 13.70
CA SER A 632 -12.58 19.76 14.46
C SER A 632 -11.39 18.81 14.30
N PRO A 633 -10.26 19.25 13.70
CA PRO A 633 -9.10 18.39 13.52
C PRO A 633 -8.46 18.04 14.87
N PRO A 634 -7.77 16.89 14.97
CA PRO A 634 -7.01 16.57 16.17
C PRO A 634 -5.78 17.46 16.29
N GLU A 635 -5.32 17.67 17.52
CA GLU A 635 -4.02 18.27 17.81
C GLU A 635 -2.98 17.16 17.96
N ILE A 636 -1.87 17.26 17.23
CA ILE A 636 -0.71 16.39 17.42
C ILE A 636 0.06 16.89 18.65
N PHE A 637 0.45 15.95 19.51
CA PHE A 637 1.33 16.20 20.65
C PHE A 637 2.44 15.14 20.68
N ASP A 638 3.44 15.39 21.50
CA ASP A 638 4.57 14.51 21.68
C ASP A 638 5.01 14.47 23.15
N PHE A 639 5.63 13.37 23.56
CA PHE A 639 6.17 13.22 24.91
C PHE A 639 7.34 12.21 24.93
N PRO A 640 8.32 12.40 25.84
CA PRO A 640 9.40 11.44 26.01
C PRO A 640 8.88 10.15 26.64
N GLY A 641 9.09 9.01 25.97
CA GLY A 641 8.80 7.69 26.51
C GLY A 641 9.83 7.25 27.54
N LYS A 642 9.42 6.38 28.49
CA LYS A 642 10.35 5.79 29.48
C LYS A 642 11.50 4.98 28.85
N SER A 643 11.33 4.55 27.61
CA SER A 643 12.33 3.83 26.82
C SER A 643 13.36 4.73 26.12
N GLY A 644 13.30 6.05 26.30
CA GLY A 644 14.20 7.01 25.64
C GLY A 644 13.70 7.52 24.29
N PHE A 645 12.80 6.79 23.62
CA PHE A 645 12.18 7.26 22.39
C PHE A 645 11.17 8.38 22.62
N GLN A 646 11.19 9.39 21.75
CA GLN A 646 10.11 10.34 21.60
C GLN A 646 8.87 9.65 21.01
N LEU A 647 7.71 9.79 21.65
CA LEU A 647 6.44 9.23 21.17
C LEU A 647 5.51 10.35 20.71
N TYR A 648 4.69 10.04 19.70
CA TYR A 648 3.72 10.98 19.14
C TYR A 648 2.30 10.51 19.41
N GLY A 649 1.41 11.47 19.64
CA GLY A 649 -0.01 11.25 19.85
C GLY A 649 -0.88 12.27 19.13
N MET A 650 -2.16 11.95 19.00
CA MET A 650 -3.21 12.87 18.58
C MET A 650 -4.28 12.93 19.65
N VAL A 651 -4.83 14.13 19.87
CA VAL A 651 -5.99 14.33 20.74
C VAL A 651 -7.10 15.05 19.99
N TYR A 652 -8.29 14.46 20.00
CA TYR A 652 -9.53 15.16 19.66
C TYR A 652 -10.12 15.68 20.97
N LYS A 653 -10.10 17.01 21.13
CA LYS A 653 -10.72 17.66 22.28
C LYS A 653 -12.24 17.63 22.13
N PRO A 654 -13.00 17.42 23.23
CA PRO A 654 -14.45 17.63 23.23
C PRO A 654 -14.81 18.98 22.62
N HIS A 655 -15.77 19.02 21.69
CA HIS A 655 -16.08 20.27 20.94
C HIS A 655 -16.55 21.41 21.86
N ASN A 656 -17.35 21.08 22.87
CA ASN A 656 -17.86 22.03 23.86
C ASN A 656 -17.13 21.86 25.21
N LEU A 657 -15.82 22.06 25.20
CA LEU A 657 -14.97 21.90 26.39
C LEU A 657 -15.37 22.90 27.49
N GLN A 658 -15.75 22.39 28.67
CA GLN A 658 -16.08 23.22 29.83
C GLN A 658 -14.90 23.25 30.82
N PRO A 659 -14.32 24.44 31.11
CA PRO A 659 -13.25 24.56 32.09
C PRO A 659 -13.65 23.96 33.45
N GLY A 660 -12.75 23.19 34.06
CA GLY A 660 -13.01 22.50 35.33
C GLY A 660 -13.77 21.16 35.22
N ARG A 661 -14.26 20.79 34.02
CA ARG A 661 -14.91 19.49 33.78
C ARG A 661 -13.94 18.46 33.20
N LYS A 662 -14.04 17.22 33.67
CA LYS A 662 -13.33 16.03 33.21
C LYS A 662 -14.24 15.20 32.33
N HIS A 663 -13.80 14.92 31.11
CA HIS A 663 -14.57 14.19 30.10
C HIS A 663 -14.18 12.70 30.06
N PRO A 664 -15.12 11.79 29.73
CA PRO A 664 -14.79 10.39 29.46
C PRO A 664 -13.81 10.30 28.28
N THR A 665 -12.81 9.42 28.39
CA THR A 665 -11.72 9.32 27.42
C THR A 665 -11.76 7.98 26.68
N VAL A 666 -11.71 8.04 25.35
CA VAL A 666 -11.61 6.88 24.47
C VAL A 666 -10.20 6.84 23.88
N LEU A 667 -9.46 5.79 24.20
CA LEU A 667 -8.16 5.52 23.58
C LEU A 667 -8.36 4.64 22.35
N PHE A 668 -8.13 5.19 21.15
CA PHE A 668 -8.17 4.44 19.90
C PHE A 668 -6.76 3.91 19.57
N VAL A 669 -6.63 2.60 19.36
CA VAL A 669 -5.34 1.91 19.23
C VAL A 669 -5.29 1.06 17.97
N TYR A 670 -4.16 1.11 17.27
CA TYR A 670 -3.70 0.03 16.39
C TYR A 670 -2.40 -0.57 16.93
N GLY A 671 -1.35 0.25 17.11
CA GLY A 671 -0.16 -0.13 17.90
C GLY A 671 0.63 -1.37 17.43
N GLY A 672 0.41 -1.83 16.20
CA GLY A 672 1.15 -2.93 15.56
C GLY A 672 2.17 -2.45 14.52
N PRO A 673 3.00 -3.38 14.00
CA PRO A 673 4.01 -3.09 12.97
C PRO A 673 3.39 -2.59 11.67
N GLN A 674 4.24 -2.02 10.79
CA GLN A 674 3.86 -1.52 9.47
C GLN A 674 2.87 -0.34 9.40
N VAL A 675 2.27 0.09 10.52
CA VAL A 675 1.29 1.18 10.55
C VAL A 675 1.76 2.31 11.44
N GLN A 676 1.48 3.54 11.00
CA GLN A 676 1.59 4.77 11.78
C GLN A 676 0.27 5.53 11.68
N LEU A 677 -0.39 5.80 12.80
CA LEU A 677 -1.67 6.53 12.84
C LEU A 677 -1.47 8.04 12.96
N VAL A 678 -0.47 8.46 13.74
CA VAL A 678 -0.13 9.83 14.09
C VAL A 678 0.85 10.38 13.07
N ASN A 679 0.32 11.16 12.14
CA ASN A 679 1.10 11.92 11.16
C ASN A 679 0.27 13.11 10.68
N ASN A 680 0.94 14.08 10.06
CA ASN A 680 0.34 15.32 9.60
C ASN A 680 -0.36 15.13 8.24
N SER A 681 -1.42 14.31 8.23
CA SER A 681 -2.32 14.08 7.10
C SER A 681 -3.78 14.18 7.55
N PHE A 682 -4.69 14.42 6.62
CA PHE A 682 -6.10 14.65 6.95
C PHE A 682 -6.79 13.38 7.50
N LYS A 683 -7.31 13.46 8.72
CA LYS A 683 -7.92 12.30 9.41
C LYS A 683 -9.44 12.21 9.24
N GLY A 684 -10.09 13.30 8.81
CA GLY A 684 -11.55 13.45 8.73
C GLY A 684 -12.26 12.58 7.69
N MET A 685 -11.53 11.73 6.96
CA MET A 685 -12.08 10.72 6.07
C MET A 685 -12.19 9.37 6.77
N LYS A 686 -11.04 8.69 6.96
CA LYS A 686 -10.96 7.35 7.54
C LYS A 686 -11.36 7.31 9.02
N TYR A 687 -11.10 8.39 9.75
CA TYR A 687 -11.29 8.48 11.20
C TYR A 687 -12.37 9.50 11.58
N LEU A 688 -13.33 9.79 10.70
CA LEU A 688 -14.42 10.73 10.99
C LEU A 688 -15.15 10.39 12.29
N ARG A 689 -15.36 9.09 12.55
CA ARG A 689 -15.98 8.60 13.80
C ARG A 689 -15.31 9.12 15.09
N LEU A 690 -14.00 9.38 15.06
CA LEU A 690 -13.28 9.93 16.22
C LEU A 690 -13.67 11.40 16.47
N ASN A 691 -13.91 12.17 15.40
CA ASN A 691 -14.49 13.51 15.52
C ASN A 691 -15.94 13.44 16.02
N THR A 692 -16.74 12.45 15.59
CA THR A 692 -18.12 12.26 16.10
C THR A 692 -18.12 11.93 17.60
N LEU A 693 -17.18 11.13 18.09
CA LEU A 693 -16.99 10.93 19.54
C LEU A 693 -16.66 12.24 20.25
N ALA A 694 -15.77 13.06 19.68
CA ALA A 694 -15.42 14.36 20.24
C ALA A 694 -16.60 15.35 20.26
N SER A 695 -17.48 15.32 19.25
CA SER A 695 -18.69 16.16 19.22
C SER A 695 -19.70 15.77 20.30
N LEU A 696 -19.75 14.49 20.69
CA LEU A 696 -20.58 13.99 21.79
C LEU A 696 -19.99 14.22 23.18
N GLY A 697 -18.77 14.79 23.25
CA GLY A 697 -18.14 15.17 24.50
C GLY A 697 -17.11 14.16 25.03
N TYR A 698 -16.67 13.18 24.24
CA TYR A 698 -15.54 12.32 24.61
C TYR A 698 -14.21 12.99 24.27
N ALA A 699 -13.20 12.81 25.12
CA ALA A 699 -11.82 13.04 24.72
C ALA A 699 -11.33 11.81 23.96
N VAL A 700 -10.82 11.96 22.74
CA VAL A 700 -10.30 10.81 21.97
C VAL A 700 -8.79 10.94 21.81
N VAL A 701 -8.06 9.91 22.22
CA VAL A 701 -6.60 9.88 22.18
C VAL A 701 -6.14 8.78 21.24
N VAL A 702 -5.10 9.06 20.46
CA VAL A 702 -4.37 8.09 19.63
C VAL A 702 -2.90 8.24 19.96
N ILE A 703 -2.17 7.14 20.16
CA ILE A 703 -0.72 7.16 20.40
C ILE A 703 -0.08 6.09 19.54
N ASP A 704 0.97 6.46 18.81
CA ASP A 704 1.84 5.50 18.15
C ASP A 704 2.89 5.01 19.14
N GLY A 705 2.65 3.83 19.69
CA GLY A 705 3.58 3.14 20.58
C GLY A 705 4.77 2.54 19.83
N ARG A 706 5.79 2.10 20.57
CA ARG A 706 6.91 1.33 20.00
C ARG A 706 6.37 0.11 19.25
N GLY A 707 6.94 -0.16 18.09
CA GLY A 707 6.38 -1.12 17.14
C GLY A 707 5.74 -0.49 15.92
N SER A 708 5.23 0.74 15.98
CA SER A 708 4.71 1.43 14.79
C SER A 708 5.83 1.71 13.78
N CYS A 709 5.49 1.86 12.49
CA CYS A 709 6.48 2.13 11.44
C CYS A 709 6.94 3.60 11.40
N GLN A 710 7.82 3.93 10.44
CA GLN A 710 8.29 5.29 10.13
C GLN A 710 9.25 5.91 11.15
N ARG A 711 9.93 5.05 11.91
CA ARG A 711 10.78 5.40 13.05
C ARG A 711 12.06 4.55 13.11
N GLY A 712 12.37 3.84 12.03
CA GLY A 712 13.49 2.89 11.97
C GLY A 712 13.23 1.55 12.66
N LEU A 713 14.06 0.57 12.31
CA LEU A 713 13.94 -0.84 12.68
C LEU A 713 14.12 -1.09 14.18
N GLU A 714 14.90 -0.27 14.89
CA GLU A 714 15.03 -0.41 16.35
C GLU A 714 13.71 -0.06 17.06
N PHE A 715 13.01 0.98 16.58
CA PHE A 715 11.73 1.38 17.14
C PHE A 715 10.64 0.36 16.83
N GLU A 716 10.60 -0.17 15.60
CA GLU A 716 9.67 -1.23 15.17
C GLU A 716 9.97 -2.55 15.91
N GLY A 717 11.26 -2.91 16.01
CA GLY A 717 11.80 -4.13 16.61
C GLY A 717 11.56 -4.29 18.11
N ALA A 718 11.06 -3.25 18.79
CA ALA A 718 10.72 -3.32 20.20
C ALA A 718 9.64 -4.37 20.54
N LEU A 719 8.85 -4.80 19.54
CA LEU A 719 7.83 -5.84 19.66
C LEU A 719 8.35 -7.25 19.38
N LYS A 720 9.61 -7.41 18.95
CA LYS A 720 10.16 -8.71 18.60
C LYS A 720 9.98 -9.71 19.75
N ASN A 721 9.34 -10.83 19.44
CA ASN A 721 9.00 -11.94 20.33
C ASN A 721 7.97 -11.61 21.42
N LYS A 722 7.32 -10.42 21.37
CA LYS A 722 6.48 -9.85 22.44
C LYS A 722 5.20 -9.16 21.92
N MET A 723 4.62 -9.67 20.83
CA MET A 723 3.38 -9.14 20.26
C MET A 723 2.17 -9.35 21.19
N LEU A 724 1.26 -8.37 21.21
CA LEU A 724 0.02 -8.38 22.01
C LEU A 724 -1.22 -8.22 21.12
N ALA A 725 -2.41 -8.49 21.67
CA ALA A 725 -3.69 -8.42 20.95
C ALA A 725 -4.54 -7.20 21.32
N ILE A 726 -5.32 -6.68 20.36
CA ILE A 726 -6.26 -5.56 20.53
C ILE A 726 -7.66 -5.99 20.05
N ALA A 727 -8.70 -5.62 20.81
CA ALA A 727 -10.06 -6.10 20.62
C ALA A 727 -10.80 -5.38 19.47
N GLY A 728 -10.85 -6.04 18.31
CA GLY A 728 -11.66 -5.73 17.13
C GLY A 728 -11.15 -6.56 15.96
N ALA A 729 -11.89 -7.61 15.55
CA ALA A 729 -11.33 -8.77 14.83
C ALA A 729 -9.98 -9.23 15.46
N PRO A 730 -9.96 -9.57 16.77
CA PRO A 730 -8.72 -9.79 17.49
C PRO A 730 -8.04 -11.10 17.10
N VAL A 731 -6.71 -11.07 16.95
CA VAL A 731 -5.88 -12.28 17.04
C VAL A 731 -5.83 -12.70 18.51
N THR A 732 -6.55 -13.76 18.88
CA THR A 732 -6.63 -14.22 20.29
C THR A 732 -5.67 -15.34 20.64
N VAL A 733 -5.10 -15.99 19.62
CA VAL A 733 -4.18 -17.14 19.69
C VAL A 733 -3.18 -17.02 18.56
N TRP A 734 -1.93 -16.68 18.84
CA TRP A 734 -0.92 -16.47 17.78
C TRP A 734 -0.63 -17.74 16.96
N MET A 735 -0.74 -18.94 17.56
CA MET A 735 -0.56 -20.21 16.86
C MET A 735 -1.58 -20.49 15.74
N ALA A 736 -2.68 -19.72 15.70
CA ALA A 736 -3.72 -19.86 14.68
C ALA A 736 -3.58 -18.85 13.52
N TYR A 737 -2.61 -17.94 13.60
CA TYR A 737 -2.33 -16.95 12.56
C TYR A 737 -1.19 -17.42 11.65
N ASP A 738 -1.01 -16.80 10.49
CA ASP A 738 -0.17 -17.31 9.41
C ASP A 738 1.35 -17.26 9.70
N THR A 739 2.12 -17.99 8.90
CA THR A 739 3.58 -18.05 8.96
C THR A 739 4.23 -16.69 8.70
N GLY A 740 3.88 -16.01 7.59
CA GLY A 740 4.54 -14.81 7.10
C GLY A 740 4.48 -13.65 8.09
N TYR A 741 3.33 -13.41 8.71
CA TYR A 741 3.18 -12.40 9.75
C TYR A 741 3.83 -12.86 11.05
N THR A 742 3.40 -14.01 11.56
CA THR A 742 3.69 -14.39 12.95
C THR A 742 5.15 -14.72 13.14
N GLU A 743 5.76 -15.51 12.26
CA GLU A 743 7.16 -15.94 12.42
C GLU A 743 8.14 -14.77 12.25
N ARG A 744 7.79 -13.75 11.45
CA ARG A 744 8.57 -12.51 11.31
C ARG A 744 8.72 -11.77 12.64
N TYR A 745 7.63 -11.65 13.40
CA TYR A 745 7.60 -10.84 14.62
C TYR A 745 7.76 -11.65 15.92
N MET A 746 7.43 -12.94 15.90
CA MET A 746 7.39 -13.80 17.08
C MET A 746 8.35 -14.99 17.04
N ASP A 747 9.12 -15.18 15.96
CA ASP A 747 9.87 -16.42 15.66
C ASP A 747 8.92 -17.62 15.52
N VAL A 748 9.43 -18.83 15.29
CA VAL A 748 8.59 -20.04 15.30
C VAL A 748 8.16 -20.39 16.74
N PRO A 749 6.99 -21.04 16.93
CA PRO A 749 6.50 -21.39 18.27
C PRO A 749 7.50 -22.20 19.11
N GLU A 750 8.27 -23.08 18.47
CA GLU A 750 9.30 -23.90 19.13
C GLU A 750 10.43 -23.07 19.75
N ASN A 751 10.72 -21.89 19.18
CA ASN A 751 11.78 -20.99 19.64
C ASN A 751 11.27 -19.94 20.64
N ASN A 752 9.96 -19.67 20.69
CA ASN A 752 9.38 -18.60 21.49
C ASN A 752 8.06 -18.99 22.20
N GLN A 753 7.99 -20.19 22.75
CA GLN A 753 6.78 -20.69 23.42
C GLN A 753 6.21 -19.68 24.44
N GLN A 754 7.07 -19.07 25.27
CA GLN A 754 6.64 -18.08 26.26
C GLN A 754 6.00 -16.85 25.62
N GLY A 755 6.58 -16.29 24.55
CA GLY A 755 6.01 -15.12 23.87
C GLY A 755 4.66 -15.43 23.23
N TYR A 756 4.50 -16.62 22.63
CA TYR A 756 3.22 -17.08 22.10
C TYR A 756 2.16 -17.22 23.18
N GLU A 757 2.52 -17.78 24.33
CA GLU A 757 1.62 -17.92 25.47
C GLU A 757 1.23 -16.56 26.05
N GLU A 758 2.21 -15.68 26.31
CA GLU A 758 2.00 -14.33 26.85
C GLU A 758 1.18 -13.43 25.92
N GLY A 759 1.40 -13.52 24.61
CA GLY A 759 0.70 -12.73 23.59
C GLY A 759 -0.71 -13.23 23.25
N SER A 760 -1.07 -14.45 23.64
CA SER A 760 -2.36 -15.07 23.31
C SER A 760 -3.41 -14.83 24.40
N VAL A 761 -4.24 -13.81 24.25
CA VAL A 761 -5.23 -13.40 25.27
C VAL A 761 -6.24 -14.50 25.65
N ALA A 762 -6.51 -15.46 24.76
CA ALA A 762 -7.38 -16.59 25.09
C ALA A 762 -6.81 -17.51 26.19
N LEU A 763 -5.50 -17.44 26.46
CA LEU A 763 -4.83 -18.20 27.51
C LEU A 763 -4.78 -17.47 28.86
N HIS A 764 -5.18 -16.18 28.90
CA HIS A 764 -5.15 -15.33 30.10
C HIS A 764 -6.53 -14.76 30.45
N VAL A 765 -7.60 -15.49 30.13
CA VAL A 765 -8.98 -15.04 30.36
C VAL A 765 -9.33 -14.88 31.85
N ASP A 766 -8.58 -15.51 32.75
CA ASP A 766 -8.69 -15.33 34.20
C ASP A 766 -8.42 -13.88 34.62
N LYS A 767 -7.54 -13.19 33.88
CA LYS A 767 -7.18 -11.78 34.08
C LYS A 767 -8.22 -10.80 33.53
N LEU A 768 -9.22 -11.28 32.78
CA LEU A 768 -10.32 -10.42 32.35
C LEU A 768 -11.19 -9.99 33.54
N PRO A 769 -11.83 -8.81 33.48
CA PRO A 769 -12.71 -8.34 34.53
C PRO A 769 -13.84 -9.33 34.83
N SER A 770 -14.20 -9.45 36.11
CA SER A 770 -15.39 -10.22 36.51
C SER A 770 -16.67 -9.37 36.42
N GLU A 771 -16.55 -8.05 36.26
CA GLU A 771 -17.71 -7.16 36.08
C GLU A 771 -18.23 -7.20 34.63
N PRO A 772 -19.55 -7.29 34.41
CA PRO A 772 -20.13 -7.19 33.08
C PRO A 772 -19.97 -5.78 32.49
N ASN A 773 -20.27 -5.64 31.19
CA ASN A 773 -20.26 -4.37 30.47
C ASN A 773 -18.87 -3.70 30.34
N ARG A 774 -17.80 -4.49 30.47
CA ARG A 774 -16.41 -4.04 30.30
C ARG A 774 -15.71 -4.60 29.06
N LEU A 775 -16.33 -5.58 28.41
CA LEU A 775 -15.78 -6.26 27.22
C LEU A 775 -16.87 -6.40 26.15
N LEU A 776 -16.63 -5.76 25.00
CA LEU A 776 -17.40 -5.93 23.77
C LEU A 776 -16.47 -6.51 22.70
N ILE A 777 -16.85 -7.64 22.12
CA ILE A 777 -16.13 -8.32 21.05
C ILE A 777 -16.87 -8.09 19.74
N LEU A 778 -16.16 -7.69 18.69
CA LEU A 778 -16.68 -7.41 17.36
C LEU A 778 -15.89 -8.23 16.33
N HIS A 779 -16.58 -8.93 15.41
CA HIS A 779 -15.90 -9.74 14.38
C HIS A 779 -16.79 -9.96 13.15
N GLY A 780 -16.21 -9.87 11.95
CA GLY A 780 -16.81 -10.36 10.71
C GLY A 780 -16.88 -11.89 10.70
N PHE A 781 -18.00 -12.46 10.25
CA PHE A 781 -18.20 -13.92 10.27
C PHE A 781 -17.47 -14.63 9.12
N LEU A 782 -17.24 -13.91 8.02
CA LEU A 782 -16.62 -14.44 6.79
C LEU A 782 -15.10 -14.19 6.75
N ASP A 783 -14.51 -13.72 7.86
CA ASP A 783 -13.10 -13.30 7.93
C ASP A 783 -12.15 -14.48 7.63
N GLU A 784 -11.51 -14.40 6.47
CA GLU A 784 -10.51 -15.36 5.99
C GLU A 784 -9.07 -14.96 6.33
N ASN A 785 -8.86 -13.81 6.97
CA ASN A 785 -7.55 -13.37 7.45
C ASN A 785 -7.42 -13.70 8.94
N VAL A 786 -8.13 -12.94 9.80
CA VAL A 786 -8.21 -13.24 11.23
C VAL A 786 -9.46 -14.09 11.42
N HIS A 787 -9.33 -15.42 11.36
CA HIS A 787 -10.50 -16.28 11.35
C HIS A 787 -11.43 -16.05 12.54
N PHE A 788 -12.75 -16.17 12.32
CA PHE A 788 -13.75 -16.10 13.38
C PHE A 788 -13.51 -17.14 14.51
N PHE A 789 -12.72 -18.19 14.22
CA PHE A 789 -12.14 -19.09 15.22
C PHE A 789 -11.55 -18.34 16.43
N HIS A 790 -10.83 -17.23 16.23
CA HIS A 790 -10.22 -16.47 17.32
C HIS A 790 -11.26 -15.99 18.34
N THR A 791 -12.37 -15.40 17.86
CA THR A 791 -13.47 -14.99 18.74
C THR A 791 -14.16 -16.20 19.34
N ASN A 792 -14.44 -17.24 18.55
CA ASN A 792 -15.14 -18.43 19.02
C ASN A 792 -14.36 -19.15 20.14
N PHE A 793 -13.04 -19.28 19.98
CA PHE A 793 -12.16 -19.88 20.97
C PHE A 793 -12.04 -19.02 22.22
N LEU A 794 -11.88 -17.70 22.09
CA LEU A 794 -11.86 -16.77 23.23
C LEU A 794 -13.16 -16.85 24.04
N VAL A 795 -14.32 -16.85 23.38
CA VAL A 795 -15.63 -16.99 24.04
C VAL A 795 -15.72 -18.32 24.79
N SER A 796 -15.22 -19.43 24.22
CA SER A 796 -15.16 -20.71 24.92
C SER A 796 -14.35 -20.63 26.23
N GLN A 797 -13.20 -19.95 26.20
CA GLN A 797 -12.35 -19.78 27.38
C GLN A 797 -12.98 -18.84 28.42
N ILE A 798 -13.58 -17.73 27.98
CA ILE A 798 -14.34 -16.80 28.83
C ILE A 798 -15.47 -17.52 29.58
N ILE A 799 -16.23 -18.38 28.88
CA ILE A 799 -17.31 -19.18 29.48
C ILE A 799 -16.74 -20.14 30.54
N ARG A 800 -15.64 -20.85 30.24
CA ARG A 800 -14.98 -21.75 31.20
C ARG A 800 -14.49 -21.02 32.45
N ALA A 801 -14.01 -19.79 32.30
CA ALA A 801 -13.55 -18.95 33.40
C ALA A 801 -14.69 -18.22 34.16
N GLY A 802 -15.95 -18.38 33.74
CA GLY A 802 -17.10 -17.71 34.34
C GLY A 802 -17.09 -16.19 34.18
N LYS A 803 -16.48 -15.67 33.12
CA LYS A 803 -16.32 -14.22 32.86
C LYS A 803 -17.44 -13.69 31.96
N PRO A 804 -17.94 -12.46 32.18
CA PRO A 804 -18.96 -11.86 31.32
C PRO A 804 -18.36 -11.26 30.04
N TYR A 805 -19.15 -11.24 28.96
CA TYR A 805 -18.78 -10.62 27.68
C TYR A 805 -20.04 -10.14 26.93
N GLN A 806 -19.85 -9.20 25.99
CA GLN A 806 -20.83 -8.89 24.94
C GLN A 806 -20.20 -9.19 23.57
N LEU A 807 -20.98 -9.67 22.61
CA LEU A 807 -20.52 -10.06 21.28
C LEU A 807 -21.45 -9.50 20.20
N GLN A 808 -20.87 -8.87 19.18
CA GLN A 808 -21.55 -8.50 17.95
C GLN A 808 -20.85 -9.16 16.76
N VAL A 809 -21.62 -9.91 15.97
CA VAL A 809 -21.17 -10.54 14.74
C VAL A 809 -21.65 -9.71 13.55
N TYR A 810 -20.82 -9.59 12.51
CA TYR A 810 -21.18 -9.03 11.21
C TYR A 810 -21.21 -10.16 10.17
N PRO A 811 -22.39 -10.75 9.89
CA PRO A 811 -22.47 -12.02 9.15
C PRO A 811 -21.98 -11.97 7.70
N ASN A 812 -22.05 -10.80 7.07
CA ASN A 812 -21.71 -10.59 5.66
C ASN A 812 -20.34 -9.92 5.47
N GLU A 813 -19.59 -9.70 6.55
CA GLU A 813 -18.30 -9.00 6.51
C GLU A 813 -17.14 -9.98 6.72
N ARG A 814 -16.02 -9.67 6.05
CA ARG A 814 -14.73 -10.32 6.21
C ARG A 814 -13.89 -9.56 7.24
N HIS A 815 -12.58 -9.43 7.01
CA HIS A 815 -11.70 -8.58 7.79
C HIS A 815 -11.97 -7.07 7.59
N SER A 816 -12.66 -6.72 6.51
CA SER A 816 -13.12 -5.36 6.23
C SER A 816 -14.63 -5.23 6.32
N ILE A 817 -15.12 -4.05 6.72
CA ILE A 817 -16.54 -3.70 6.65
C ILE A 817 -16.78 -2.94 5.35
N ARG A 818 -17.39 -3.62 4.37
CA ARG A 818 -17.69 -3.07 3.04
C ARG A 818 -19.13 -2.61 2.91
N CYS A 819 -20.06 -3.35 3.50
CA CYS A 819 -21.47 -3.00 3.44
C CYS A 819 -21.72 -1.72 4.26
N PRO A 820 -22.28 -0.65 3.66
CA PRO A 820 -22.56 0.59 4.38
C PRO A 820 -23.39 0.37 5.64
N GLU A 821 -24.40 -0.49 5.56
CA GLU A 821 -25.33 -0.86 6.63
C GLU A 821 -24.60 -1.51 7.82
N SER A 822 -23.67 -2.44 7.56
CA SER A 822 -22.82 -3.05 8.59
C SER A 822 -21.96 -1.99 9.28
N GLY A 823 -21.40 -1.06 8.51
CA GLY A 823 -20.60 0.05 9.03
C GLY A 823 -21.41 1.01 9.89
N GLU A 824 -22.65 1.34 9.49
CA GLU A 824 -23.56 2.16 10.28
C GLU A 824 -23.93 1.47 11.59
N HIS A 825 -24.31 0.19 11.53
CA HIS A 825 -24.65 -0.57 12.72
C HIS A 825 -23.46 -0.66 13.69
N TYR A 826 -22.24 -0.87 13.17
CA TYR A 826 -21.01 -0.86 13.95
C TYR A 826 -20.81 0.46 14.71
N GLU A 827 -20.91 1.59 14.02
CA GLU A 827 -20.74 2.90 14.65
C GLU A 827 -21.82 3.18 15.70
N ILE A 828 -23.08 2.85 15.41
CA ILE A 828 -24.20 3.03 16.35
C ILE A 828 -24.00 2.16 17.60
N MET A 829 -23.65 0.88 17.43
CA MET A 829 -23.40 -0.03 18.54
C MET A 829 -22.22 0.45 19.39
N LEU A 830 -21.13 0.91 18.78
CA LEU A 830 -19.99 1.46 19.51
C LEU A 830 -20.39 2.69 20.34
N LEU A 831 -21.08 3.65 19.74
CA LEU A 831 -21.57 4.85 20.45
C LEU A 831 -22.54 4.48 21.57
N HIS A 832 -23.45 3.54 21.32
CA HIS A 832 -24.41 3.05 22.30
C HIS A 832 -23.70 2.39 23.49
N PHE A 833 -22.72 1.53 23.23
CA PHE A 833 -21.95 0.86 24.28
C PHE A 833 -21.22 1.87 25.15
N LEU A 834 -20.54 2.85 24.53
CA LEU A 834 -19.81 3.88 25.26
C LEU A 834 -20.73 4.72 26.14
N GLN A 835 -21.86 5.25 25.63
CA GLN A 835 -22.74 6.11 26.44
C GLN A 835 -23.43 5.40 27.61
N GLN A 836 -23.52 4.06 27.58
CA GLN A 836 -24.14 3.30 28.67
C GLN A 836 -23.14 2.89 29.74
N TYR A 837 -21.87 2.68 29.37
CA TYR A 837 -20.91 1.98 30.21
C TYR A 837 -19.58 2.73 30.45
N LEU A 838 -19.41 3.93 29.87
CA LEU A 838 -18.28 4.84 30.10
C LEU A 838 -18.79 6.24 30.47
#